data_AF-A0A5J5FDB4-F1
#
_entry.id   AF-A0A5J5FDB4-F1
#
_cell.length_a   1.000
_cell.length_b   1.000
_cell.length_c   1.000
_cell.angle_alpha   90.00
_cell.angle_beta   90.00
_cell.angle_gamma   90.00
#
_symmetry.space_group_name_H-M   'P 1'
#
loop_
_entity.id
_entity.type
_entity.pdbx_description
1 polymer ?
#
loop_
_entity_poly.entity_id
_entity_poly.type
_entity_poly.pdbx_seq_one_letter_code
_entity_poly.pdbx_strand_id
1 'polypeptide(L)'
;MITNIIKGSVIIVTAIFVATLLFSISATSAQLPSHGPAVSASVNTAQQSSMYRSVMQKIESNGISPRYVYLPNFNAQKMVHSGNEVSPTYATTPAPMGIGDIGLKYVNGQTVPYEMNFTSTEASVTVNNLSDFYLLNDGPHSVTIQLNSVLTNVSILGNSSYSFWTQNVVFYSARTHQLTLIDNVWNFSSPEFYMSPNALHGDGTLVSGVYYYDIGPTFTVSYPFTIDLYLNSTVINGNSAVYFNYSVFSAGRAYTGSYDMVIFNSTYGHPGYTAPKPEYQIDGYGYDATGYLINDAEVMIGGPGGGSTTSIYSINATMHLYYLNSTTGTYQTVPSAFDIAADTGETSEGAALSWYHGSDGYYARLTAGPSFIYGMWNMSPVTSMEQFSGSISPSNAFIFASPGAMNLSDAAWIPTSLSGHFSFILPAGTYAYEALMSYYAPASGNLGSGMTIDLVKDPAMGIYTPLFAMDNQQLANISISGNGSPSNPYLVENQQYMPVNPLFDEFNDFLFPVFPGVVIANTNASVNLISMPSFYMQYAGYQAEVLRALHLPTYNYLPLEFYNTSNLSLWGDQFISGWFAYFLSGFPDANVILWNSTHDLIGSNTFYSMDSSLLVFGGSDNVIWGNHFLQSPITRTKGFEYINTNGAPFGVSMYSSGNLVYNNEFKVYVTAYSPNYSIYTGLAALYIDEWNISLQPAFIAHSFNGFTLSGSIIGTFYQGGNYWWNFNGT
;
A
#
# COMPACT_ATOMS: atom_id res chain seq x y z
N MET A 1 -60.29 -20.93 -34.99
CA MET A 1 -61.18 -19.74 -35.14
C MET A 1 -60.31 -18.59 -35.60
N ILE A 2 -60.69 -17.94 -36.70
CA ILE A 2 -59.74 -17.42 -37.71
C ILE A 2 -60.20 -16.07 -38.27
N THR A 3 -59.31 -15.07 -38.18
CA THR A 3 -59.08 -13.88 -39.03
C THR A 3 -60.24 -13.01 -39.58
N ASN A 4 -60.11 -11.69 -39.34
CA ASN A 4 -60.16 -10.58 -40.34
C ASN A 4 -61.54 -10.30 -41.06
N ILE A 5 -61.88 -9.14 -41.66
CA ILE A 5 -61.14 -7.91 -42.07
C ILE A 5 -62.12 -6.76 -42.50
N ILE A 6 -61.66 -5.47 -42.57
CA ILE A 6 -62.19 -4.34 -43.41
C ILE A 6 -63.58 -3.73 -43.02
N LYS A 7 -63.94 -2.42 -43.11
CA LYS A 7 -63.46 -1.11 -43.68
C LYS A 7 -64.08 0.06 -42.84
N GLY A 8 -63.76 1.37 -42.94
CA GLY A 8 -62.67 2.12 -43.60
C GLY A 8 -63.08 3.48 -44.23
N SER A 9 -62.35 4.57 -43.92
CA SER A 9 -62.22 5.86 -44.68
C SER A 9 -63.33 6.95 -44.48
N VAL A 10 -63.08 8.28 -44.46
CA VAL A 10 -62.51 9.16 -45.52
C VAL A 10 -62.06 10.58 -45.02
N ILE A 11 -60.81 10.99 -45.35
CA ILE A 11 -60.27 12.27 -45.99
C ILE A 11 -60.71 13.68 -45.43
N ILE A 12 -59.89 14.73 -45.18
CA ILE A 12 -59.16 15.72 -46.06
C ILE A 12 -58.20 16.58 -45.18
N VAL A 13 -56.86 16.51 -45.33
CA VAL A 13 -55.91 17.26 -46.22
C VAL A 13 -55.60 18.73 -45.83
N THR A 14 -54.32 19.05 -45.63
CA THR A 14 -53.57 20.19 -46.24
C THR A 14 -52.05 19.94 -46.11
N ALA A 15 -51.29 20.18 -47.19
CA ALA A 15 -49.81 20.11 -47.24
C ALA A 15 -49.20 21.53 -47.21
N ILE A 16 -47.88 21.75 -47.03
CA ILE A 16 -46.92 21.96 -48.15
C ILE A 16 -45.48 22.24 -47.59
N PHE A 17 -44.46 21.50 -48.07
CA PHE A 17 -43.07 21.89 -48.49
C PHE A 17 -42.12 22.69 -47.54
N VAL A 18 -40.77 22.59 -47.47
CA VAL A 18 -39.63 21.73 -47.94
C VAL A 18 -38.50 21.97 -46.88
N ALA A 19 -37.67 21.02 -46.42
CA ALA A 19 -36.37 20.71 -47.04
C ALA A 19 -35.62 19.53 -46.38
N THR A 20 -34.86 18.83 -47.21
CA THR A 20 -33.98 17.69 -46.91
C THR A 20 -32.84 17.99 -45.95
N LEU A 21 -32.53 17.04 -45.06
CA LEU A 21 -31.15 16.67 -44.74
C LEU A 21 -31.05 15.21 -44.25
N LEU A 22 -29.90 14.62 -44.55
CA LEU A 22 -29.51 13.20 -44.55
C LEU A 22 -29.90 12.37 -43.31
N PHE A 23 -30.30 11.12 -43.53
CA PHE A 23 -30.34 10.08 -42.50
C PHE A 23 -28.93 9.60 -42.18
N SER A 24 -28.47 9.83 -40.95
CA SER A 24 -27.47 8.99 -40.27
C SER A 24 -28.15 8.23 -39.15
N ILE A 25 -28.06 6.90 -39.18
CA ILE A 25 -28.59 6.02 -38.12
C ILE A 25 -27.55 5.99 -37.00
N SER A 26 -27.74 6.85 -36.00
CA SER A 26 -26.95 6.79 -34.76
C SER A 26 -27.57 5.77 -33.82
N ALA A 27 -26.89 4.62 -33.65
CA ALA A 27 -27.16 3.76 -32.49
C ALA A 27 -26.65 4.50 -31.25
N THR A 28 -27.56 4.95 -30.38
CA THR A 28 -27.19 5.53 -29.09
C THR A 28 -26.71 4.43 -28.17
N SER A 29 -25.40 4.32 -27.98
CA SER A 29 -24.84 3.71 -26.78
C SER A 29 -25.35 4.46 -25.55
N ALA A 30 -25.70 3.74 -24.50
CA ALA A 30 -26.05 4.36 -23.22
C ALA A 30 -24.79 5.03 -22.65
N GLN A 31 -24.75 6.36 -22.65
CA GLN A 31 -23.75 7.09 -21.88
C GLN A 31 -24.07 6.95 -20.40
N LEU A 32 -23.09 6.48 -19.62
CA LEU A 32 -23.12 6.57 -18.16
C LEU A 32 -23.19 8.06 -17.75
N PRO A 33 -23.85 8.41 -16.62
CA PRO A 33 -23.95 9.80 -16.19
C PRO A 33 -22.59 10.35 -15.76
N SER A 34 -22.06 11.32 -16.50
CA SER A 34 -20.87 12.06 -16.07
C SER A 34 -21.26 13.13 -15.05
N HIS A 35 -21.21 12.78 -13.77
CA HIS A 35 -21.26 13.72 -12.65
C HIS A 35 -20.00 13.52 -11.80
N GLY A 36 -18.93 14.23 -12.15
CA GLY A 36 -17.76 14.33 -11.27
C GLY A 36 -18.18 15.05 -9.98
N PRO A 37 -17.84 14.52 -8.79
CA PRO A 37 -18.16 15.17 -7.52
C PRO A 37 -17.48 16.53 -7.42
N ALA A 38 -18.15 17.49 -6.77
CA ALA A 38 -17.51 18.73 -6.38
C ALA A 38 -16.68 18.48 -5.12
N VAL A 39 -15.35 18.43 -5.26
CA VAL A 39 -14.43 18.32 -4.12
C VAL A 39 -14.65 19.50 -3.18
N SER A 40 -15.15 19.21 -1.98
CA SER A 40 -15.56 20.20 -0.99
C SER A 40 -14.51 20.29 0.11
N ALA A 41 -13.62 21.28 0.00
CA ALA A 41 -12.65 21.72 1.02
C ALA A 41 -12.23 20.62 2.02
N SER A 42 -11.13 19.93 1.67
CA SER A 42 -10.43 19.05 2.60
C SER A 42 -10.21 19.74 3.95
N VAL A 43 -10.03 18.94 5.01
CA VAL A 43 -9.31 19.45 6.18
C VAL A 43 -7.96 19.96 5.70
N ASN A 44 -7.43 21.02 6.32
CA ASN A 44 -6.18 21.60 5.87
C ASN A 44 -5.06 20.56 6.00
N THR A 45 -4.46 20.16 4.87
CA THR A 45 -3.44 19.11 4.79
C THR A 45 -2.25 19.36 5.73
N ALA A 46 -1.95 20.63 6.02
CA ALA A 46 -0.93 21.00 7.00
C ALA A 46 -1.34 20.66 8.45
N GLN A 47 -2.63 20.71 8.80
CA GLN A 47 -3.16 20.26 10.09
C GLN A 47 -3.10 18.73 10.19
N GLN A 48 -3.56 18.00 9.17
CA GLN A 48 -3.48 16.54 9.09
C GLN A 48 -2.03 16.04 9.26
N SER A 49 -1.08 16.68 8.56
CA SER A 49 0.36 16.41 8.68
C SER A 49 0.96 16.77 10.05
N SER A 50 0.41 17.75 10.75
CA SER A 50 0.83 18.08 12.12
C SER A 50 0.32 17.06 13.13
N MET A 51 -0.86 16.50 12.88
CA MET A 51 -1.50 15.48 13.69
C MET A 51 -0.79 14.13 13.52
N TYR A 52 -0.51 13.67 12.29
CA TYR A 52 0.33 12.48 12.06
C TYR A 52 1.65 12.57 12.82
N ARG A 53 2.40 13.67 12.66
CA ARG A 53 3.68 13.87 13.34
C ARG A 53 3.54 13.84 14.86
N SER A 54 2.48 14.43 15.42
CA SER A 54 2.17 14.38 16.86
C SER A 54 1.84 12.96 17.35
N VAL A 55 1.13 12.18 16.55
CA VAL A 55 0.79 10.77 16.83
C VAL A 55 2.05 9.90 16.78
N MET A 56 2.81 9.94 15.68
CA MET A 56 4.01 9.12 15.52
C MET A 56 5.11 9.48 16.51
N GLN A 57 5.35 10.77 16.78
CA GLN A 57 6.34 11.16 17.80
C GLN A 57 5.99 10.61 19.20
N LYS A 58 4.69 10.47 19.53
CA LYS A 58 4.27 9.81 20.78
C LYS A 58 4.47 8.30 20.72
N ILE A 59 4.18 7.65 19.61
CA ILE A 59 4.42 6.21 19.39
C ILE A 59 5.92 5.88 19.52
N GLU A 60 6.76 6.59 18.76
CA GLU A 60 8.23 6.49 18.78
C GLU A 60 8.78 6.72 20.19
N SER A 61 8.33 7.77 20.90
CA SER A 61 8.83 8.08 22.26
C SER A 61 8.35 7.11 23.34
N ASN A 62 7.35 6.26 23.06
CA ASN A 62 6.98 5.12 23.90
C ASN A 62 7.67 3.81 23.46
N GLY A 63 8.51 3.83 22.41
CA GLY A 63 9.22 2.65 21.91
C GLY A 63 8.34 1.62 21.22
N ILE A 64 7.19 2.05 20.69
CA ILE A 64 6.21 1.17 20.03
C ILE A 64 6.60 1.00 18.56
N SER A 65 6.61 -0.24 18.08
CA SER A 65 6.90 -0.57 16.68
C SER A 65 5.70 -0.21 15.77
N PRO A 66 5.92 0.42 14.59
CA PRO A 66 4.85 0.82 13.67
C PRO A 66 3.88 -0.32 13.29
N ARG A 67 4.35 -1.57 13.19
CA ARG A 67 3.52 -2.75 12.89
C ARG A 67 2.39 -3.08 13.88
N TYR A 68 2.35 -2.42 15.05
CA TYR A 68 1.30 -2.57 16.05
C TYR A 68 0.33 -1.38 16.08
N VAL A 69 0.57 -0.40 15.21
CA VAL A 69 -0.24 0.80 15.03
C VAL A 69 -1.00 0.65 13.72
N TYR A 70 -2.32 0.74 13.75
CA TYR A 70 -3.15 0.75 12.57
C TYR A 70 -3.83 2.11 12.48
N LEU A 71 -3.37 2.94 11.54
CA LEU A 71 -3.64 4.37 11.57
C LEU A 71 -5.00 4.70 10.94
N PRO A 72 -5.80 5.60 11.54
CA PRO A 72 -6.92 6.21 10.85
C PRO A 72 -6.43 6.96 9.60
N ASN A 73 -7.25 7.05 8.55
CA ASN A 73 -6.91 7.82 7.35
C ASN A 73 -6.88 9.33 7.64
N PHE A 74 -5.74 9.81 8.10
CA PHE A 74 -5.55 11.23 8.39
C PHE A 74 -5.66 12.13 7.16
N ASN A 75 -5.62 11.61 5.92
CA ASN A 75 -5.70 12.36 4.68
C ASN A 75 -7.00 12.15 3.88
N ALA A 76 -8.00 11.48 4.49
CA ALA A 76 -9.28 11.12 3.88
C ALA A 76 -9.90 12.23 3.03
N GLN A 77 -10.27 11.89 1.79
CA GLN A 77 -10.85 12.84 0.84
C GLN A 77 -12.32 13.06 1.14
N LYS A 78 -12.68 14.30 1.49
CA LYS A 78 -14.08 14.73 1.54
C LYS A 78 -14.63 14.91 0.13
N MET A 79 -15.29 13.88 -0.40
CA MET A 79 -16.21 14.07 -1.50
C MET A 79 -17.60 14.38 -0.91
N VAL A 80 -18.30 15.37 -1.47
CA VAL A 80 -19.66 15.71 -1.07
C VAL A 80 -20.53 15.60 -2.30
N HIS A 81 -21.28 14.50 -2.40
CA HIS A 81 -22.08 14.21 -3.59
C HIS A 81 -23.32 15.12 -3.67
N SER A 82 -24.03 15.31 -2.56
CA SER A 82 -24.99 16.41 -2.39
C SER A 82 -25.44 16.57 -0.93
N GLY A 83 -25.52 17.80 -0.42
CA GLY A 83 -26.00 18.04 0.95
C GLY A 83 -24.96 17.67 2.01
N ASN A 84 -25.39 16.94 3.05
CA ASN A 84 -24.52 16.46 4.13
C ASN A 84 -24.12 14.98 3.98
N GLU A 85 -24.55 14.31 2.91
CA GLU A 85 -24.29 12.90 2.65
C GLU A 85 -22.78 12.61 2.57
N VAL A 86 -22.36 11.47 3.13
CA VAL A 86 -20.97 11.01 3.10
C VAL A 86 -20.54 10.54 1.71
N SER A 87 -19.27 10.18 1.57
CA SER A 87 -18.69 9.53 0.40
C SER A 87 -17.68 8.48 0.82
N PRO A 88 -17.24 7.61 -0.10
CA PRO A 88 -15.91 7.01 -0.02
C PRO A 88 -14.85 8.07 0.28
N THR A 89 -13.90 7.75 1.16
CA THR A 89 -12.76 8.60 1.54
C THR A 89 -11.59 8.47 0.56
N TYR A 90 -11.57 7.39 -0.23
CA TYR A 90 -10.66 7.12 -1.32
C TYR A 90 -11.36 7.29 -2.68
N ALA A 91 -10.63 7.85 -3.65
CA ALA A 91 -11.07 7.97 -5.05
C ALA A 91 -10.23 7.11 -6.01
N THR A 92 -9.01 6.75 -5.62
CA THR A 92 -8.03 5.99 -6.41
C THR A 92 -7.25 5.04 -5.50
N THR A 93 -6.59 4.04 -6.09
CA THR A 93 -5.59 3.21 -5.40
C THR A 93 -4.24 3.96 -5.27
N PRO A 94 -3.30 3.56 -4.39
CA PRO A 94 -3.40 2.55 -3.31
C PRO A 94 -4.53 2.83 -2.34
N ALA A 95 -5.34 1.81 -2.02
CA ALA A 95 -6.49 1.95 -1.13
C ALA A 95 -6.68 0.70 -0.25
N PRO A 96 -7.45 0.78 0.86
CA PRO A 96 -7.72 -0.36 1.73
C PRO A 96 -8.71 -1.36 1.08
N MET A 97 -8.25 -2.17 0.13
CA MET A 97 -9.12 -3.01 -0.71
C MET A 97 -9.92 -4.04 0.11
N GLY A 98 -11.26 -4.05 -0.01
CA GLY A 98 -12.10 -4.75 0.97
C GLY A 98 -13.61 -4.75 0.71
N ILE A 99 -14.39 -4.82 1.79
CA ILE A 99 -15.83 -4.57 1.82
C ILE A 99 -16.06 -3.49 2.89
N GLY A 100 -16.59 -2.34 2.52
CA GLY A 100 -17.01 -1.30 3.46
C GLY A 100 -18.45 -0.88 3.23
N ASP A 101 -19.24 -0.74 4.29
CA ASP A 101 -20.60 -0.20 4.22
C ASP A 101 -20.70 1.14 4.96
N ILE A 102 -20.67 2.21 4.17
CA ILE A 102 -20.63 3.61 4.60
C ILE A 102 -22.02 4.24 4.75
N GLY A 103 -23.08 3.42 4.85
CA GLY A 103 -24.44 3.91 5.05
C GLY A 103 -25.11 4.50 3.81
N LEU A 104 -24.61 4.19 2.62
CA LEU A 104 -25.19 4.62 1.35
C LEU A 104 -25.72 3.42 0.57
N LYS A 105 -26.91 3.55 -0.03
CA LYS A 105 -27.51 2.54 -0.93
C LYS A 105 -28.13 3.16 -2.18
N TYR A 106 -28.08 2.46 -3.29
CA TYR A 106 -28.64 2.87 -4.58
C TYR A 106 -30.07 2.34 -4.74
N VAL A 107 -31.04 3.25 -4.73
CA VAL A 107 -32.48 2.95 -4.79
C VAL A 107 -33.13 3.76 -5.90
N ASN A 108 -33.82 3.08 -6.82
CA ASN A 108 -34.59 3.69 -7.92
C ASN A 108 -33.80 4.71 -8.78
N GLY A 109 -32.49 4.52 -8.93
CA GLY A 109 -31.63 5.40 -9.74
C GLY A 109 -30.92 6.51 -8.94
N GLN A 110 -31.10 6.57 -7.62
CA GLN A 110 -30.50 7.56 -6.73
C GLN A 110 -29.74 6.88 -5.59
N THR A 111 -28.55 7.40 -5.25
CA THR A 111 -27.93 7.11 -3.96
C THR A 111 -28.78 7.74 -2.86
N VAL A 112 -29.06 7.00 -1.80
CA VAL A 112 -29.77 7.48 -0.62
C VAL A 112 -29.03 7.04 0.65
N PRO A 113 -28.84 7.94 1.62
CA PRO A 113 -28.26 7.59 2.91
C PRO A 113 -29.22 6.76 3.77
N TYR A 114 -28.66 6.02 4.70
CA TYR A 114 -29.36 5.38 5.81
C TYR A 114 -28.44 5.28 7.04
N GLU A 115 -29.05 4.99 8.18
CA GLU A 115 -28.36 4.73 9.45
C GLU A 115 -28.72 3.31 9.93
N MET A 116 -27.78 2.62 10.57
CA MET A 116 -28.02 1.35 11.24
C MET A 116 -27.17 1.23 12.51
N ASN A 117 -27.80 0.84 13.62
CA ASN A 117 -27.12 0.50 14.87
C ASN A 117 -27.23 -1.00 15.15
N PHE A 118 -26.12 -1.63 15.55
CA PHE A 118 -26.03 -3.05 15.88
C PHE A 118 -25.00 -3.26 17.01
N THR A 119 -25.02 -4.43 17.64
CA THR A 119 -24.16 -4.68 18.82
C THR A 119 -23.11 -5.74 18.60
N SER A 120 -23.00 -6.23 17.37
CA SER A 120 -21.82 -6.95 16.91
C SER A 120 -21.71 -6.91 15.38
N THR A 121 -20.47 -6.85 14.89
CA THR A 121 -20.10 -7.09 13.48
C THR A 121 -19.12 -8.26 13.41
N GLU A 122 -19.20 -9.01 12.31
CA GLU A 122 -18.35 -10.15 11.98
C GLU A 122 -17.76 -9.97 10.57
N ALA A 123 -16.48 -10.26 10.43
CA ALA A 123 -15.84 -10.43 9.15
C ALA A 123 -15.36 -11.88 9.01
N SER A 124 -15.73 -12.55 7.91
CA SER A 124 -15.23 -13.90 7.60
C SER A 124 -14.39 -13.88 6.33
N VAL A 125 -13.11 -14.27 6.43
CA VAL A 125 -12.14 -14.21 5.35
C VAL A 125 -11.49 -15.57 5.15
N THR A 126 -11.73 -16.18 3.98
CA THR A 126 -11.09 -17.45 3.57
C THR A 126 -10.03 -17.18 2.53
N VAL A 127 -8.77 -17.53 2.82
CA VAL A 127 -7.61 -17.33 1.93
C VAL A 127 -7.13 -18.69 1.40
N ASN A 128 -7.18 -18.88 0.08
CA ASN A 128 -6.74 -20.11 -0.59
C ASN A 128 -5.31 -20.01 -1.15
N ASN A 129 -4.87 -18.79 -1.45
CA ASN A 129 -3.48 -18.42 -1.66
C ASN A 129 -3.34 -16.89 -1.53
N LEU A 130 -2.13 -16.45 -1.23
CA LEU A 130 -1.67 -15.06 -1.30
C LEU A 130 -0.18 -15.08 -1.66
N SER A 131 0.22 -14.14 -2.51
CA SER A 131 1.60 -13.76 -2.82
C SER A 131 1.66 -12.25 -2.92
N ASP A 132 2.29 -11.64 -1.94
CA ASP A 132 2.50 -10.21 -1.77
C ASP A 132 4.00 -9.89 -1.75
N PHE A 133 4.40 -8.72 -2.21
CA PHE A 133 5.79 -8.26 -2.11
C PHE A 133 5.91 -6.72 -2.11
N TYR A 134 6.45 -6.14 -1.04
CA TYR A 134 6.71 -4.70 -0.96
C TYR A 134 7.84 -4.38 0.03
N LEU A 135 8.97 -3.87 -0.44
CA LEU A 135 10.22 -3.86 0.37
C LEU A 135 10.29 -2.76 1.44
N LEU A 136 9.59 -1.65 1.23
CA LEU A 136 9.63 -0.47 2.11
C LEU A 136 8.67 -0.56 3.32
N ASN A 137 7.91 -1.65 3.45
CA ASN A 137 7.25 -2.00 4.71
C ASN A 137 8.15 -2.95 5.51
N ASP A 138 8.01 -2.99 6.83
CA ASP A 138 8.86 -3.78 7.73
C ASP A 138 8.54 -5.30 7.71
N GLY A 139 7.82 -5.76 6.69
CA GLY A 139 7.51 -7.16 6.43
C GLY A 139 7.21 -7.43 4.95
N PRO A 140 8.22 -7.53 4.05
CA PRO A 140 8.04 -7.60 2.60
C PRO A 140 7.25 -8.78 2.02
N HIS A 141 6.74 -9.67 2.87
CA HIS A 141 5.80 -10.74 2.56
C HIS A 141 4.80 -10.85 3.71
N SER A 142 4.20 -9.72 4.06
CA SER A 142 3.20 -9.54 5.10
C SER A 142 2.13 -8.56 4.66
N VAL A 143 0.90 -8.87 5.06
CA VAL A 143 -0.30 -8.05 4.90
C VAL A 143 -1.04 -7.97 6.23
N THR A 144 -1.98 -7.05 6.34
CA THR A 144 -3.04 -7.14 7.34
C THR A 144 -4.38 -7.53 6.74
N ILE A 145 -5.20 -8.22 7.53
CA ILE A 145 -6.66 -8.30 7.33
C ILE A 145 -7.29 -7.63 8.54
N GLN A 146 -8.02 -6.53 8.35
CA GLN A 146 -8.61 -5.74 9.43
C GLN A 146 -10.13 -5.84 9.36
N LEU A 147 -10.80 -6.03 10.51
CA LEU A 147 -12.23 -5.76 10.69
C LEU A 147 -12.36 -4.51 11.56
N ASN A 148 -12.90 -3.43 11.00
CA ASN A 148 -13.04 -2.16 11.69
C ASN A 148 -14.50 -1.72 11.74
N SER A 149 -14.88 -0.99 12.79
CA SER A 149 -16.19 -0.33 12.88
C SER A 149 -16.21 0.71 14.00
N VAL A 150 -17.04 1.74 13.85
CA VAL A 150 -17.19 2.80 14.86
C VAL A 150 -18.24 2.45 15.91
N LEU A 151 -17.78 2.33 17.15
CA LEU A 151 -18.61 2.17 18.34
C LEU A 151 -19.07 3.53 18.87
N THR A 152 -20.38 3.69 19.04
CA THR A 152 -21.02 4.94 19.53
C THR A 152 -21.68 4.74 20.90
N ASN A 153 -22.20 5.84 21.46
CA ASN A 153 -22.83 5.89 22.79
C ASN A 153 -21.92 5.37 23.93
N VAL A 154 -20.60 5.51 23.76
CA VAL A 154 -19.61 5.07 24.73
C VAL A 154 -19.55 6.06 25.89
N SER A 155 -19.56 5.54 27.11
CA SER A 155 -19.47 6.36 28.31
C SER A 155 -18.05 6.45 28.86
N ILE A 156 -17.55 7.68 28.95
CA ILE A 156 -16.29 8.04 29.61
C ILE A 156 -16.62 9.03 30.73
N LEU A 157 -16.29 8.67 31.96
CA LEU A 157 -16.49 9.46 33.18
C LEU A 157 -17.92 10.04 33.33
N GLY A 158 -18.94 9.23 33.04
CA GLY A 158 -20.35 9.61 33.10
C GLY A 158 -20.92 10.32 31.87
N ASN A 159 -20.07 10.77 30.93
CA ASN A 159 -20.49 11.36 29.67
C ASN A 159 -20.59 10.28 28.56
N SER A 160 -21.77 10.09 27.99
CA SER A 160 -22.08 9.08 26.95
C SER A 160 -21.90 9.57 25.50
N SER A 161 -21.31 10.75 25.29
CA SER A 161 -21.18 11.35 23.96
C SER A 161 -19.97 10.87 23.14
N TYR A 162 -19.32 9.76 23.53
CA TYR A 162 -18.10 9.32 22.87
C TYR A 162 -18.36 8.28 21.78
N SER A 163 -17.61 8.42 20.68
CA SER A 163 -17.38 7.41 19.66
C SER A 163 -15.92 6.91 19.71
N PHE A 164 -15.72 5.64 19.42
CA PHE A 164 -14.42 4.99 19.31
C PHE A 164 -14.40 4.07 18.10
N TRP A 165 -13.39 4.21 17.25
CA TRP A 165 -13.13 3.26 16.17
C TRP A 165 -12.36 2.08 16.76
N THR A 166 -12.90 0.88 16.56
CA THR A 166 -12.31 -0.36 17.06
C THR A 166 -11.93 -1.25 15.89
N GLN A 167 -10.68 -1.70 15.87
CA GLN A 167 -10.10 -2.55 14.85
C GLN A 167 -9.75 -3.90 15.46
N ASN A 168 -10.21 -4.99 14.85
CA ASN A 168 -9.76 -6.35 15.14
C ASN A 168 -8.89 -6.78 13.96
N VAL A 169 -7.58 -6.82 14.16
CA VAL A 169 -6.59 -6.91 13.08
C VAL A 169 -5.86 -8.24 13.11
N VAL A 170 -5.60 -8.76 11.92
CA VAL A 170 -4.77 -9.91 11.66
C VAL A 170 -3.52 -9.45 10.92
N PHE A 171 -2.37 -9.48 11.57
CA PHE A 171 -1.08 -9.45 10.89
C PHE A 171 -0.80 -10.85 10.33
N TYR A 172 -0.62 -10.99 9.02
CA TYR A 172 -0.28 -12.28 8.38
C TYR A 172 0.96 -12.16 7.51
N SER A 173 1.95 -13.03 7.75
CA SER A 173 3.11 -13.16 6.85
C SER A 173 2.99 -14.38 5.94
N ALA A 174 2.88 -14.15 4.63
CA ALA A 174 2.86 -15.21 3.62
C ALA A 174 4.16 -16.03 3.59
N ARG A 175 5.30 -15.44 3.99
CA ARG A 175 6.61 -16.11 4.04
C ARG A 175 6.74 -17.13 5.17
N THR A 176 6.18 -16.84 6.36
CA THR A 176 6.31 -17.70 7.55
C THR A 176 5.04 -18.49 7.88
N HIS A 177 3.93 -18.16 7.21
CA HIS A 177 2.57 -18.59 7.53
C HIS A 177 2.18 -18.34 9.00
N GLN A 178 2.76 -17.30 9.62
CA GLN A 178 2.36 -16.84 10.94
C GLN A 178 1.27 -15.78 10.84
N LEU A 179 0.27 -15.93 11.69
CA LEU A 179 -0.89 -15.07 11.86
C LEU A 179 -0.87 -14.56 13.30
N THR A 180 -0.87 -13.26 13.53
CA THR A 180 -0.96 -12.65 14.87
C THR A 180 -2.16 -11.74 14.93
N LEU A 181 -2.99 -11.89 15.96
CA LEU A 181 -4.08 -10.95 16.25
C LEU A 181 -3.56 -9.71 16.97
N ILE A 182 -4.10 -8.55 16.64
CA ILE A 182 -3.79 -7.26 17.25
C ILE A 182 -5.10 -6.47 17.27
N ASP A 183 -5.44 -5.80 18.37
CA ASP A 183 -6.51 -4.80 18.35
C ASP A 183 -5.94 -3.38 18.32
N ASN A 184 -6.75 -2.43 17.86
CA ASN A 184 -6.49 -1.01 17.97
C ASN A 184 -7.80 -0.29 18.34
N VAL A 185 -7.76 0.61 19.32
CA VAL A 185 -8.90 1.45 19.71
C VAL A 185 -8.50 2.92 19.67
N TRP A 186 -9.20 3.69 18.83
CA TRP A 186 -8.96 5.12 18.60
C TRP A 186 -10.17 5.95 19.04
N ASN A 187 -9.94 7.15 19.58
CA ASN A 187 -11.02 8.02 20.03
C ASN A 187 -11.55 8.90 18.88
N PHE A 188 -12.64 8.50 18.23
CA PHE A 188 -13.27 9.24 17.13
C PHE A 188 -14.18 10.40 17.60
N SER A 189 -14.19 10.69 18.91
CA SER A 189 -15.00 11.76 19.50
C SER A 189 -14.44 13.18 19.27
N SER A 190 -13.23 13.30 18.72
CA SER A 190 -12.66 14.59 18.30
C SER A 190 -11.57 14.41 17.25
N PRO A 191 -11.24 15.45 16.45
CA PRO A 191 -10.23 15.36 15.40
C PRO A 191 -8.81 15.06 15.91
N GLU A 192 -8.53 15.27 17.20
CA GLU A 192 -7.19 15.07 17.80
C GLU A 192 -6.94 13.64 18.32
N PHE A 193 -7.93 12.74 18.22
CA PHE A 193 -7.90 11.37 18.72
C PHE A 193 -7.51 11.20 20.20
N TYR A 194 -7.65 12.25 21.02
CA TYR A 194 -7.04 12.29 22.34
C TYR A 194 -7.64 11.25 23.30
N MET A 195 -6.86 10.25 23.69
CA MET A 195 -7.26 9.24 24.67
C MET A 195 -6.69 9.55 26.08
N SER A 196 -7.57 9.78 27.07
CA SER A 196 -7.11 10.13 28.43
C SER A 196 -6.50 8.91 29.17
N PRO A 197 -5.54 9.09 30.10
CA PRO A 197 -4.85 7.98 30.78
C PRO A 197 -5.72 7.02 31.60
N ASN A 198 -6.98 7.39 31.86
CA ASN A 198 -7.95 6.57 32.61
C ASN A 198 -9.25 6.37 31.79
N ALA A 199 -9.21 6.51 30.46
CA ALA A 199 -10.37 6.38 29.59
C ALA A 199 -10.92 4.95 29.55
N LEU A 200 -10.03 3.95 29.57
CA LEU A 200 -10.34 2.53 29.42
C LEU A 200 -9.26 1.66 30.06
N HIS A 201 -9.51 0.36 30.13
CA HIS A 201 -8.57 -0.70 30.49
C HIS A 201 -8.98 -2.01 29.80
N GLY A 202 -8.02 -2.89 29.56
CA GLY A 202 -8.19 -4.24 29.04
C GLY A 202 -6.95 -5.06 29.37
N ASP A 203 -6.67 -6.13 28.63
CA ASP A 203 -5.47 -6.94 28.79
C ASP A 203 -4.22 -6.32 28.10
N GLY A 204 -4.43 -5.39 27.15
CA GLY A 204 -3.41 -4.64 26.40
C GLY A 204 -2.92 -3.33 27.02
N THR A 205 -2.37 -2.46 26.17
CA THR A 205 -1.64 -1.22 26.53
C THR A 205 -2.34 0.05 26.07
N LEU A 206 -2.67 0.93 27.03
CA LEU A 206 -3.17 2.28 26.76
C LEU A 206 -2.00 3.26 26.50
N VAL A 207 -1.87 3.72 25.27
CA VAL A 207 -0.91 4.75 24.85
C VAL A 207 -1.50 6.13 25.12
N SER A 208 -1.22 6.63 26.33
CA SER A 208 -1.72 7.90 26.86
C SER A 208 -1.65 9.06 25.84
N GLY A 209 -2.81 9.59 25.47
CA GLY A 209 -2.95 10.71 24.54
C GLY A 209 -2.89 10.33 23.05
N VAL A 210 -3.04 9.04 22.71
CA VAL A 210 -3.11 8.51 21.34
C VAL A 210 -4.20 7.44 21.19
N TYR A 211 -3.94 6.19 21.60
CA TYR A 211 -4.76 5.02 21.27
C TYR A 211 -4.54 3.89 22.29
N TYR A 212 -5.19 2.76 22.10
CA TYR A 212 -4.97 1.52 22.86
C TYR A 212 -4.76 0.33 21.89
N TYR A 213 -3.97 -0.66 22.31
CA TYR A 213 -3.76 -1.91 21.56
C TYR A 213 -3.43 -3.09 22.48
N ASP A 214 -3.85 -4.32 22.12
CA ASP A 214 -3.26 -5.57 22.58
C ASP A 214 -2.64 -6.41 21.45
N ILE A 215 -1.80 -7.40 21.78
CA ILE A 215 -1.13 -8.29 20.82
C ILE A 215 -1.26 -9.77 21.22
N GLY A 216 -1.85 -10.54 20.33
CA GLY A 216 -1.87 -12.00 20.31
C GLY A 216 -3.28 -12.57 20.38
N PRO A 217 -3.43 -13.90 20.37
CA PRO A 217 -2.38 -14.91 20.15
C PRO A 217 -1.84 -14.95 18.71
N THR A 218 -0.74 -15.70 18.55
CA THR A 218 -0.13 -16.04 17.25
C THR A 218 -0.39 -17.50 16.89
N PHE A 219 -0.77 -17.76 15.63
CA PHE A 219 -0.99 -19.07 15.05
C PHE A 219 -0.03 -19.33 13.88
N THR A 220 0.23 -20.61 13.60
CA THR A 220 0.81 -21.04 12.32
C THR A 220 -0.30 -21.70 11.50
N VAL A 221 -0.53 -21.18 10.29
CA VAL A 221 -1.60 -21.61 9.40
C VAL A 221 -1.04 -22.26 8.13
N SER A 222 -1.93 -22.77 7.27
CA SER A 222 -1.59 -23.31 5.96
C SER A 222 -2.78 -23.12 5.03
N TYR A 223 -2.57 -22.78 3.76
CA TYR A 223 -3.68 -22.63 2.82
C TYR A 223 -4.42 -23.97 2.56
N PRO A 224 -5.76 -23.95 2.38
CA PRO A 224 -6.64 -22.82 2.69
C PRO A 224 -6.83 -22.66 4.20
N PHE A 225 -6.93 -21.42 4.65
CA PHE A 225 -7.36 -21.09 6.01
C PHE A 225 -8.53 -20.10 5.97
N THR A 226 -9.34 -20.10 7.03
CA THR A 226 -10.43 -19.15 7.26
C THR A 226 -10.21 -18.46 8.59
N ILE A 227 -10.50 -17.16 8.64
CA ILE A 227 -10.50 -16.35 9.85
C ILE A 227 -11.86 -15.69 9.95
N ASP A 228 -12.52 -15.84 11.09
CA ASP A 228 -13.71 -15.09 11.46
C ASP A 228 -13.30 -14.13 12.59
N LEU A 229 -13.47 -12.83 12.38
CA LEU A 229 -13.17 -11.78 13.35
C LEU A 229 -14.48 -11.19 13.83
N TYR A 230 -14.56 -10.85 15.12
CA TYR A 230 -15.76 -10.24 15.68
C TYR A 230 -15.44 -9.06 16.58
N LEU A 231 -16.28 -8.05 16.49
CA LEU A 231 -16.35 -6.91 17.39
C LEU A 231 -17.71 -6.98 18.11
N ASN A 232 -17.73 -7.06 19.44
CA ASN A 232 -18.97 -7.26 20.22
C ASN A 232 -19.12 -6.20 21.31
N SER A 233 -20.19 -5.40 21.27
CA SER A 233 -20.44 -4.33 22.23
C SER A 233 -21.38 -4.76 23.37
N THR A 234 -21.09 -4.32 24.60
CA THR A 234 -21.91 -4.65 25.77
C THR A 234 -21.74 -3.65 26.92
N VAL A 235 -22.37 -3.94 28.07
CA VAL A 235 -22.19 -3.21 29.34
C VAL A 235 -21.80 -4.20 30.44
N ILE A 236 -20.65 -3.98 31.08
CA ILE A 236 -20.09 -4.81 32.16
C ILE A 236 -20.00 -3.98 33.44
N ASN A 237 -20.67 -4.42 34.51
CA ASN A 237 -20.67 -3.77 35.82
C ASN A 237 -21.00 -2.25 35.76
N GLY A 238 -21.88 -1.85 34.85
CA GLY A 238 -22.27 -0.44 34.64
C GLY A 238 -21.40 0.34 33.65
N ASN A 239 -20.40 -0.29 33.02
CA ASN A 239 -19.47 0.34 32.10
C ASN A 239 -19.61 -0.17 30.66
N SER A 240 -19.49 0.71 29.66
CA SER A 240 -19.38 0.32 28.24
C SER A 240 -18.19 -0.62 28.05
N ALA A 241 -18.32 -1.67 27.23
CA ALA A 241 -17.25 -2.60 26.94
C ALA A 241 -17.33 -3.18 25.52
N VAL A 242 -16.18 -3.62 25.01
CA VAL A 242 -16.02 -4.36 23.74
C VAL A 242 -15.24 -5.64 23.97
N TYR A 243 -15.58 -6.70 23.24
CA TYR A 243 -14.76 -7.91 23.11
C TYR A 243 -14.20 -8.03 21.68
N PHE A 244 -12.90 -8.33 21.60
CA PHE A 244 -12.19 -8.70 20.39
C PHE A 244 -12.13 -10.23 20.32
N ASN A 245 -13.06 -10.83 19.57
CA ASN A 245 -13.17 -12.28 19.43
C ASN A 245 -12.71 -12.73 18.04
N TYR A 246 -12.35 -14.01 17.94
CA TYR A 246 -11.90 -14.63 16.70
C TYR A 246 -12.26 -16.12 16.62
N SER A 247 -12.31 -16.64 15.39
CA SER A 247 -12.10 -18.04 15.04
C SER A 247 -11.03 -18.12 13.94
N VAL A 248 -10.05 -19.02 14.08
CA VAL A 248 -9.07 -19.34 13.03
C VAL A 248 -9.20 -20.81 12.69
N PHE A 249 -9.60 -21.12 11.45
CA PHE A 249 -9.68 -22.48 10.93
C PHE A 249 -8.53 -22.76 9.95
N SER A 250 -7.66 -23.71 10.29
CA SER A 250 -6.53 -24.12 9.46
C SER A 250 -6.22 -25.60 9.66
N ALA A 251 -5.87 -26.32 8.59
CA ALA A 251 -5.50 -27.74 8.60
C ALA A 251 -6.50 -28.65 9.36
N GLY A 252 -7.80 -28.35 9.27
CA GLY A 252 -8.86 -29.10 9.94
C GLY A 252 -9.01 -28.84 11.44
N ARG A 253 -8.37 -27.80 11.98
CA ARG A 253 -8.49 -27.36 13.38
C ARG A 253 -9.09 -25.96 13.44
N ALA A 254 -9.99 -25.74 14.38
CA ALA A 254 -10.49 -24.42 14.75
C ALA A 254 -9.87 -23.96 16.08
N TYR A 255 -9.45 -22.70 16.14
CA TYR A 255 -9.02 -22.01 17.36
C TYR A 255 -9.96 -20.82 17.54
N THR A 256 -10.72 -20.78 18.63
CA THR A 256 -11.74 -19.74 18.87
C THR A 256 -11.57 -19.16 20.26
N GLY A 257 -11.72 -17.84 20.42
CA GLY A 257 -11.64 -17.18 21.72
C GLY A 257 -11.91 -15.67 21.66
N SER A 258 -11.80 -15.04 22.83
CA SER A 258 -11.53 -13.61 23.01
C SER A 258 -10.04 -13.48 23.29
N TYR A 259 -9.35 -12.48 22.73
CA TYR A 259 -7.99 -12.16 23.17
C TYR A 259 -7.95 -10.92 24.07
N ASP A 260 -8.78 -9.90 23.78
CA ASP A 260 -8.95 -8.74 24.65
C ASP A 260 -10.43 -8.39 24.93
N MET A 261 -10.64 -7.70 26.04
CA MET A 261 -11.90 -7.14 26.51
C MET A 261 -11.67 -5.71 27.05
N VAL A 262 -11.84 -4.71 26.18
CA VAL A 262 -11.75 -3.30 26.56
C VAL A 262 -12.98 -2.86 27.36
N ILE A 263 -12.76 -2.41 28.59
CA ILE A 263 -13.77 -1.79 29.45
C ILE A 263 -13.46 -0.29 29.61
N PHE A 264 -14.38 0.54 29.11
CA PHE A 264 -14.31 1.99 29.23
C PHE A 264 -14.66 2.44 30.65
N ASN A 265 -14.03 3.49 31.17
CA ASN A 265 -14.26 3.99 32.52
C ASN A 265 -15.53 4.85 32.60
N SER A 266 -16.69 4.22 32.47
CA SER A 266 -17.97 4.92 32.35
C SER A 266 -18.52 5.43 33.67
N THR A 267 -18.37 4.67 34.75
CA THR A 267 -19.06 4.94 36.02
C THR A 267 -18.44 6.05 36.86
N TYR A 268 -17.12 6.28 36.75
CA TYR A 268 -16.35 7.24 37.58
C TYR A 268 -16.63 7.14 39.10
N GLY A 269 -16.98 5.93 39.58
CA GLY A 269 -17.36 5.71 40.98
C GLY A 269 -18.71 6.29 41.40
N HIS A 270 -19.56 6.77 40.49
CA HIS A 270 -20.93 7.20 40.79
C HIS A 270 -21.83 5.98 41.12
N PRO A 271 -22.33 5.84 42.37
CA PRO A 271 -23.14 4.68 42.74
C PRO A 271 -24.48 4.69 41.99
N GLY A 272 -24.79 3.58 41.32
CA GLY A 272 -26.04 3.42 40.57
C GLY A 272 -26.04 4.02 39.16
N TYR A 273 -24.94 4.59 38.68
CA TYR A 273 -24.78 4.85 37.25
C TYR A 273 -24.62 3.54 36.48
N THR A 274 -25.15 3.49 35.26
CA THR A 274 -24.93 2.43 34.29
C THR A 274 -24.89 3.11 32.93
N ALA A 275 -23.82 2.87 32.17
CA ALA A 275 -23.68 3.38 30.82
C ALA A 275 -24.89 2.97 29.96
N PRO A 276 -25.35 3.80 29.01
CA PRO A 276 -26.17 3.31 27.92
C PRO A 276 -25.44 2.18 27.20
N LYS A 277 -26.19 1.33 26.51
CA LYS A 277 -25.59 0.26 25.72
C LYS A 277 -24.79 0.92 24.58
N PRO A 278 -23.48 0.66 24.46
CA PRO A 278 -22.72 1.12 23.30
C PRO A 278 -23.12 0.28 22.08
N GLU A 279 -23.22 0.89 20.91
CA GLU A 279 -23.66 0.25 19.67
C GLU A 279 -22.74 0.66 18.52
N TYR A 280 -22.39 -0.30 17.66
CA TYR A 280 -21.72 -0.01 16.40
C TYR A 280 -22.70 0.66 15.45
N GLN A 281 -22.26 1.72 14.77
CA GLN A 281 -23.09 2.52 13.89
C GLN A 281 -22.51 2.55 12.47
N ILE A 282 -23.39 2.36 11.49
CA ILE A 282 -23.19 2.77 10.10
C ILE A 282 -24.08 4.01 9.88
N ASP A 283 -23.55 5.15 9.42
CA ASP A 283 -24.31 6.39 9.18
C ASP A 283 -23.88 7.10 7.87
N GLY A 284 -24.79 7.11 6.89
CA GLY A 284 -24.59 7.83 5.62
C GLY A 284 -24.99 9.32 5.64
N TYR A 285 -25.59 9.83 6.73
CA TYR A 285 -26.13 11.18 6.82
C TYR A 285 -25.11 12.26 7.19
N GLY A 286 -23.91 11.88 7.62
CA GLY A 286 -22.84 12.83 7.93
C GLY A 286 -21.54 12.16 8.40
N TYR A 287 -20.47 12.97 8.36
CA TYR A 287 -19.17 12.63 8.93
C TYR A 287 -19.24 12.61 10.47
N ASP A 288 -18.33 11.89 11.10
CA ASP A 288 -18.26 11.69 12.55
C ASP A 288 -17.76 12.95 13.31
N ALA A 289 -17.38 12.79 14.59
CA ALA A 289 -16.85 13.90 15.40
C ALA A 289 -15.38 14.26 15.12
N THR A 290 -14.62 13.48 14.34
CA THR A 290 -13.41 13.99 13.66
C THR A 290 -13.78 14.99 12.56
N GLY A 291 -14.97 14.84 11.99
CA GLY A 291 -15.52 15.68 10.94
C GLY A 291 -14.89 15.45 9.57
N TYR A 292 -14.19 14.33 9.36
CA TYR A 292 -13.65 13.90 8.06
C TYR A 292 -13.59 12.38 7.86
N LEU A 293 -13.63 11.60 8.94
CA LEU A 293 -13.95 10.16 8.95
C LEU A 293 -15.45 9.94 9.12
N ILE A 294 -15.90 8.69 9.07
CA ILE A 294 -17.33 8.33 9.00
C ILE A 294 -17.69 7.26 10.04
N ASN A 295 -18.98 7.02 10.26
CA ASN A 295 -19.40 5.86 11.07
C ASN A 295 -19.74 4.72 10.11
N ASP A 296 -18.93 3.67 10.12
CA ASP A 296 -19.05 2.55 9.19
C ASP A 296 -18.79 1.17 9.83
N ALA A 297 -18.82 0.14 8.98
CA ALA A 297 -18.19 -1.14 9.24
C ALA A 297 -17.49 -1.62 7.98
N GLU A 298 -16.31 -2.22 8.14
CA GLU A 298 -15.42 -2.57 7.04
C GLU A 298 -14.58 -3.83 7.33
N VAL A 299 -14.23 -4.56 6.27
CA VAL A 299 -13.17 -5.58 6.28
C VAL A 299 -12.27 -5.40 5.07
N MET A 300 -10.94 -5.38 5.24
CA MET A 300 -10.01 -5.10 4.13
C MET A 300 -8.73 -5.93 4.17
N ILE A 301 -7.95 -5.86 3.09
CA ILE A 301 -6.54 -6.30 3.01
C ILE A 301 -5.63 -5.11 2.71
N GLY A 302 -4.55 -4.95 3.48
CA GLY A 302 -3.67 -3.78 3.44
C GLY A 302 -2.24 -4.06 3.90
N GLY A 303 -1.42 -3.02 4.00
CA GLY A 303 -0.05 -3.11 4.51
C GLY A 303 0.04 -3.64 5.96
N PRO A 304 1.23 -4.08 6.41
CA PRO A 304 1.43 -4.72 7.72
C PRO A 304 1.24 -3.81 8.94
N GLY A 305 1.14 -2.49 8.77
CA GLY A 305 0.87 -1.50 9.83
C GLY A 305 1.56 -0.16 9.60
N GLY A 306 1.36 0.79 10.51
CA GLY A 306 1.97 2.12 10.51
C GLY A 306 1.63 2.97 9.29
N GLY A 307 0.47 2.75 8.67
CA GLY A 307 0.09 3.42 7.42
C GLY A 307 0.83 2.92 6.17
N SER A 308 1.51 1.78 6.22
CA SER A 308 2.21 1.23 5.06
C SER A 308 1.27 0.64 4.00
N THR A 309 1.81 0.44 2.80
CA THR A 309 1.12 -0.24 1.69
C THR A 309 1.67 -1.66 1.45
N THR A 310 1.03 -2.42 0.56
CA THR A 310 1.53 -3.71 0.07
C THR A 310 1.03 -4.00 -1.36
N SER A 311 1.88 -4.61 -2.18
CA SER A 311 1.59 -4.97 -3.57
C SER A 311 1.22 -6.46 -3.68
N ILE A 312 0.02 -6.75 -4.14
CA ILE A 312 -0.52 -8.12 -4.24
C ILE A 312 -0.29 -8.67 -5.65
N TYR A 313 0.59 -9.65 -5.80
CA TYR A 313 0.90 -10.30 -7.08
C TYR A 313 0.03 -11.54 -7.35
N SER A 314 -0.52 -12.16 -6.30
CA SER A 314 -1.47 -13.26 -6.41
C SER A 314 -2.38 -13.30 -5.19
N ILE A 315 -3.69 -13.45 -5.37
CA ILE A 315 -4.63 -13.72 -4.30
C ILE A 315 -5.81 -14.53 -4.83
N ASN A 316 -6.33 -15.44 -3.99
CA ASN A 316 -7.62 -16.09 -4.20
C ASN A 316 -8.30 -16.22 -2.84
N ALA A 317 -9.03 -15.17 -2.46
CA ALA A 317 -9.71 -15.07 -1.18
C ALA A 317 -11.20 -14.76 -1.36
N THR A 318 -11.98 -15.09 -0.34
CA THR A 318 -13.39 -14.71 -0.20
C THR A 318 -13.54 -13.94 1.10
N MET A 319 -14.23 -12.80 1.07
CA MET A 319 -14.53 -11.96 2.23
C MET A 319 -16.05 -11.83 2.40
N HIS A 320 -16.50 -11.80 3.65
CA HIS A 320 -17.85 -11.48 4.07
C HIS A 320 -17.79 -10.41 5.16
N LEU A 321 -18.77 -9.50 5.16
CA LEU A 321 -18.98 -8.53 6.24
C LEU A 321 -20.43 -8.62 6.71
N TYR A 322 -20.62 -8.79 8.01
CA TYR A 322 -21.90 -9.10 8.62
C TYR A 322 -22.20 -8.22 9.83
N TYR A 323 -23.47 -7.85 10.02
CA TYR A 323 -23.95 -7.26 11.27
C TYR A 323 -24.89 -8.23 11.99
N LEU A 324 -24.91 -8.18 13.33
CA LEU A 324 -25.84 -8.96 14.13
C LEU A 324 -27.24 -8.33 14.10
N ASN A 325 -28.16 -8.93 13.34
CA ASN A 325 -29.53 -8.45 13.26
C ASN A 325 -30.30 -8.79 14.55
N SER A 326 -30.55 -7.78 15.38
CA SER A 326 -31.18 -7.89 16.70
C SER A 326 -32.60 -8.49 16.70
N THR A 327 -33.32 -8.42 15.57
CA THR A 327 -34.68 -8.96 15.43
C THR A 327 -34.67 -10.47 15.15
N THR A 328 -33.67 -10.96 14.42
CA THR A 328 -33.53 -12.39 14.08
C THR A 328 -32.59 -13.15 15.00
N GLY A 329 -31.66 -12.45 15.67
CA GLY A 329 -30.60 -13.06 16.48
C GLY A 329 -29.50 -13.73 15.66
N THR A 330 -29.39 -13.41 14.36
CA THR A 330 -28.40 -13.99 13.44
C THR A 330 -27.59 -12.90 12.73
N TYR A 331 -26.36 -13.22 12.36
CA TYR A 331 -25.57 -12.39 11.45
C TYR A 331 -26.22 -12.33 10.06
N GLN A 332 -26.17 -11.16 9.44
CA GLN A 332 -26.70 -10.89 8.11
C GLN A 332 -25.73 -9.97 7.37
N THR A 333 -25.59 -10.14 6.04
CA THR A 333 -24.69 -9.28 5.26
C THR A 333 -25.12 -7.84 5.36
N VAL A 334 -24.14 -6.93 5.44
CA VAL A 334 -24.36 -5.49 5.42
C VAL A 334 -25.24 -5.06 4.22
N PRO A 335 -26.18 -4.10 4.39
CA PRO A 335 -27.17 -3.74 3.36
C PRO A 335 -26.58 -3.36 2.00
N SER A 336 -25.39 -2.81 1.97
CA SER A 336 -24.70 -2.24 0.82
C SER A 336 -23.19 -2.51 0.96
N ALA A 337 -22.42 -2.25 -0.09
CA ALA A 337 -20.97 -2.23 0.04
C ALA A 337 -20.29 -1.39 -1.04
N PHE A 338 -19.10 -0.91 -0.72
CA PHE A 338 -18.03 -0.54 -1.63
C PHE A 338 -16.89 -1.56 -1.51
N ASP A 339 -16.01 -1.62 -2.50
CA ASP A 339 -14.84 -2.50 -2.55
C ASP A 339 -13.61 -1.98 -1.79
N ILE A 340 -13.83 -1.06 -0.85
CA ILE A 340 -12.83 -0.44 0.01
C ILE A 340 -13.28 -0.40 1.47
N ALA A 341 -12.31 -0.39 2.38
CA ALA A 341 -12.41 0.25 3.68
C ALA A 341 -12.14 1.76 3.54
N ALA A 342 -12.83 2.57 4.32
CA ALA A 342 -12.80 4.04 4.24
C ALA A 342 -11.88 4.67 5.31
N ASP A 343 -11.90 4.15 6.53
CA ASP A 343 -11.34 4.87 7.68
C ASP A 343 -9.94 4.41 8.11
N THR A 344 -9.48 3.24 7.64
CA THR A 344 -8.08 2.82 7.80
C THR A 344 -7.16 3.45 6.77
N GLY A 345 -5.90 3.65 7.13
CA GLY A 345 -4.86 4.22 6.29
C GLY A 345 -3.77 3.23 5.85
N GLU A 346 -3.84 1.96 6.25
CA GLU A 346 -3.06 0.91 5.60
C GLU A 346 -3.71 0.49 4.28
N THR A 347 -2.95 0.51 3.19
CA THR A 347 -3.48 0.32 1.83
C THR A 347 -2.94 -0.94 1.16
N SER A 348 -3.58 -1.36 0.07
CA SER A 348 -3.01 -2.32 -0.88
C SER A 348 -3.25 -1.87 -2.32
N GLU A 349 -2.53 -2.50 -3.23
CA GLU A 349 -2.74 -2.42 -4.66
C GLU A 349 -2.51 -3.80 -5.31
N GLY A 350 -2.97 -3.98 -6.54
CA GLY A 350 -2.94 -5.27 -7.24
C GLY A 350 -4.04 -6.26 -6.84
N ALA A 351 -5.01 -5.85 -6.03
CA ALA A 351 -6.21 -6.64 -5.70
C ALA A 351 -7.46 -6.12 -6.44
N ALA A 352 -8.00 -6.94 -7.32
CA ALA A 352 -9.31 -6.74 -7.96
C ALA A 352 -10.39 -7.54 -7.24
N LEU A 353 -11.51 -6.87 -6.94
CA LEU A 353 -12.65 -7.46 -6.25
C LEU A 353 -13.80 -7.78 -7.23
N SER A 354 -14.60 -8.77 -6.86
CA SER A 354 -15.85 -9.12 -7.53
C SER A 354 -16.85 -9.56 -6.46
N TRP A 355 -18.15 -9.49 -6.69
CA TRP A 355 -19.14 -9.90 -5.69
C TRP A 355 -20.22 -10.81 -6.23
N TYR A 356 -20.78 -11.59 -5.33
CA TYR A 356 -21.77 -12.63 -5.60
C TYR A 356 -22.77 -12.72 -4.45
N HIS A 357 -23.90 -13.38 -4.69
CA HIS A 357 -24.91 -13.68 -3.67
C HIS A 357 -25.03 -15.20 -3.49
N GLY A 358 -24.70 -15.68 -2.29
CA GLY A 358 -24.71 -17.09 -1.91
C GLY A 358 -25.91 -17.49 -1.03
N SER A 359 -25.77 -18.62 -0.32
CA SER A 359 -26.69 -19.04 0.74
C SER A 359 -26.69 -18.08 1.93
N ASP A 360 -25.52 -17.53 2.24
CA ASP A 360 -25.23 -16.79 3.47
C ASP A 360 -25.16 -15.27 3.21
N GLY A 361 -25.86 -14.82 2.16
CA GLY A 361 -25.93 -13.42 1.72
C GLY A 361 -24.89 -13.04 0.67
N TYR A 362 -24.51 -11.76 0.61
CA TYR A 362 -23.48 -11.28 -0.31
C TYR A 362 -22.07 -11.54 0.21
N TYR A 363 -21.13 -11.66 -0.72
CA TYR A 363 -19.71 -11.83 -0.43
C TYR A 363 -18.84 -11.26 -1.55
N ALA A 364 -17.62 -10.84 -1.20
CA ALA A 364 -16.60 -10.45 -2.15
C ALA A 364 -15.64 -11.60 -2.43
N ARG A 365 -15.10 -11.64 -3.65
CA ARG A 365 -14.01 -12.53 -4.07
C ARG A 365 -12.87 -11.68 -4.60
N LEU A 366 -11.69 -11.88 -4.02
CA LEU A 366 -10.46 -11.17 -4.34
C LEU A 366 -9.63 -11.99 -5.31
N THR A 367 -9.13 -11.33 -6.37
CA THR A 367 -8.20 -11.86 -7.38
C THR A 367 -7.10 -10.85 -7.64
N ALA A 368 -5.92 -11.27 -8.10
CA ALA A 368 -4.87 -10.32 -8.48
C ALA A 368 -5.23 -9.61 -9.80
N GLY A 369 -5.26 -8.28 -9.78
CA GLY A 369 -5.76 -7.44 -10.87
C GLY A 369 -5.86 -5.96 -10.47
N PRO A 370 -6.48 -5.10 -11.30
CA PRO A 370 -6.57 -3.67 -11.02
C PRO A 370 -7.44 -3.35 -9.81
N SER A 371 -6.86 -2.62 -8.86
CA SER A 371 -7.52 -2.08 -7.67
C SER A 371 -8.34 -0.82 -8.01
N PHE A 372 -9.46 -1.00 -8.70
CA PHE A 372 -10.45 0.07 -8.86
C PHE A 372 -11.25 0.28 -7.57
N ILE A 373 -11.93 1.43 -7.48
CA ILE A 373 -12.87 1.76 -6.40
C ILE A 373 -14.27 1.93 -7.01
N TYR A 374 -15.24 1.15 -6.52
CA TYR A 374 -16.64 1.23 -6.93
C TYR A 374 -17.63 0.67 -5.89
N GLY A 375 -18.90 1.06 -6.06
CA GLY A 375 -20.01 0.43 -5.35
C GLY A 375 -20.21 -1.03 -5.78
N MET A 376 -20.49 -1.91 -4.80
CA MET A 376 -20.74 -3.34 -4.95
C MET A 376 -22.25 -3.66 -4.92
N TRP A 377 -22.72 -4.64 -4.14
CA TRP A 377 -24.16 -4.92 -4.04
C TRP A 377 -24.92 -3.73 -3.47
N ASN A 378 -26.11 -3.49 -4.02
CA ASN A 378 -26.97 -2.37 -3.66
C ASN A 378 -26.31 -0.98 -3.73
N MET A 379 -25.13 -0.84 -4.34
CA MET A 379 -24.49 0.45 -4.69
C MET A 379 -24.07 0.53 -6.15
N SER A 380 -23.80 -0.61 -6.81
CA SER A 380 -23.60 -0.68 -8.25
C SER A 380 -24.92 -0.72 -9.03
N PRO A 381 -25.02 -0.03 -10.17
CA PRO A 381 -26.05 -0.33 -11.18
C PRO A 381 -25.72 -1.59 -11.99
N VAL A 382 -24.48 -2.09 -11.94
CA VAL A 382 -24.04 -3.31 -12.62
C VAL A 382 -24.25 -4.51 -11.70
N THR A 383 -24.89 -5.57 -12.17
CA THR A 383 -25.15 -6.79 -11.37
C THR A 383 -24.50 -8.05 -11.93
N SER A 384 -23.72 -7.91 -13.01
CA SER A 384 -23.01 -8.99 -13.70
C SER A 384 -21.51 -8.81 -13.60
N MET A 385 -20.80 -9.92 -13.41
CA MET A 385 -19.34 -10.00 -13.35
C MET A 385 -18.77 -10.57 -14.66
N GLU A 386 -17.67 -10.00 -15.14
CA GLU A 386 -16.96 -10.44 -16.34
C GLU A 386 -15.51 -10.84 -16.00
N GLN A 387 -15.03 -11.94 -16.60
CA GLN A 387 -13.65 -12.41 -16.43
C GLN A 387 -12.76 -11.83 -17.53
N PHE A 388 -11.74 -11.08 -17.10
CA PHE A 388 -10.68 -10.55 -17.95
C PHE A 388 -9.43 -11.42 -17.77
N SER A 389 -8.77 -11.78 -18.87
CA SER A 389 -7.61 -12.67 -18.81
C SER A 389 -6.72 -12.58 -20.05
N GLY A 390 -5.44 -12.89 -19.88
CA GLY A 390 -4.51 -12.93 -21.00
C GLY A 390 -3.07 -13.24 -20.62
N SER A 391 -2.18 -12.81 -21.50
CA SER A 391 -0.72 -12.88 -21.37
C SER A 391 -0.08 -11.63 -21.94
N ILE A 392 1.02 -11.18 -21.32
CA ILE A 392 1.91 -10.14 -21.85
C ILE A 392 3.32 -10.70 -22.07
N SER A 393 3.97 -10.21 -23.13
CA SER A 393 5.36 -10.49 -23.47
C SER A 393 6.10 -9.17 -23.74
N PRO A 394 7.24 -8.89 -23.08
CA PRO A 394 7.88 -9.71 -22.04
C PRO A 394 7.06 -9.85 -20.76
N SER A 395 7.34 -10.89 -19.96
CA SER A 395 6.49 -11.29 -18.82
C SER A 395 6.53 -10.34 -17.62
N ASN A 396 7.46 -9.40 -17.59
CA ASN A 396 7.65 -8.34 -16.60
C ASN A 396 7.31 -6.94 -17.14
N ALA A 397 6.61 -6.86 -18.27
CA ALA A 397 5.98 -5.62 -18.69
C ALA A 397 4.78 -5.30 -17.78
N PHE A 398 4.54 -4.02 -17.55
CA PHE A 398 3.43 -3.53 -16.75
C PHE A 398 2.18 -3.40 -17.61
N ILE A 399 1.02 -3.62 -17.02
CA ILE A 399 -0.27 -3.26 -17.63
C ILE A 399 -1.00 -2.38 -16.60
N PHE A 400 -1.50 -1.25 -17.06
CA PHE A 400 -2.46 -0.43 -16.32
C PHE A 400 -3.78 -0.49 -17.07
N ALA A 401 -4.89 -0.39 -16.34
CA ALA A 401 -6.20 -0.22 -16.94
C ALA A 401 -7.01 0.85 -16.23
N SER A 402 -7.98 1.44 -16.92
CA SER A 402 -8.97 2.34 -16.33
C SER A 402 -10.37 2.05 -16.88
N PRO A 403 -11.44 2.38 -16.13
CA PRO A 403 -12.81 2.24 -16.62
C PRO A 403 -13.07 3.15 -17.84
N GLY A 404 -13.70 2.61 -18.88
CA GLY A 404 -14.01 3.33 -20.10
C GLY A 404 -12.81 3.56 -21.01
N ALA A 405 -12.28 4.78 -21.04
CA ALA A 405 -11.11 5.17 -21.84
C ALA A 405 -9.90 5.36 -20.93
N MET A 406 -8.68 5.19 -21.48
CA MET A 406 -7.45 5.30 -20.70
C MET A 406 -7.34 6.68 -20.04
N ASN A 407 -7.35 6.72 -18.71
CA ASN A 407 -7.22 7.92 -17.89
C ASN A 407 -6.18 7.70 -16.80
N LEU A 408 -5.15 8.54 -16.76
CA LEU A 408 -4.09 8.47 -15.75
C LEU A 408 -4.62 8.61 -14.32
N SER A 409 -5.70 9.37 -14.11
CA SER A 409 -6.28 9.58 -12.78
C SER A 409 -7.14 8.42 -12.27
N ASP A 410 -7.60 7.53 -13.17
CA ASP A 410 -8.45 6.38 -12.82
C ASP A 410 -7.76 5.06 -13.18
N ALA A 411 -6.45 5.11 -13.47
CA ALA A 411 -5.65 3.95 -13.82
C ALA A 411 -5.29 3.17 -12.55
N ALA A 412 -5.29 1.84 -12.67
CA ALA A 412 -4.78 0.94 -11.65
C ALA A 412 -3.91 -0.13 -12.30
N TRP A 413 -2.82 -0.49 -11.63
CA TRP A 413 -1.90 -1.52 -12.09
C TRP A 413 -2.53 -2.91 -12.07
N ILE A 414 -2.20 -3.72 -13.08
CA ILE A 414 -2.57 -5.14 -13.18
C ILE A 414 -1.31 -5.98 -12.94
N PRO A 415 -1.20 -6.65 -11.77
CA PRO A 415 -0.13 -7.59 -11.51
C PRO A 415 -0.17 -8.77 -12.49
N THR A 416 1.03 -9.22 -12.89
CA THR A 416 1.22 -10.36 -13.77
C THR A 416 2.03 -11.45 -13.05
N SER A 417 1.80 -12.71 -13.43
CA SER A 417 2.65 -13.82 -12.99
C SER A 417 4.09 -13.69 -13.52
N LEU A 418 5.03 -14.47 -13.00
CA LEU A 418 6.39 -14.60 -13.54
C LEU A 418 6.42 -14.91 -15.06
N SER A 419 5.38 -15.59 -15.54
CA SER A 419 5.14 -15.96 -16.93
C SER A 419 4.28 -14.96 -17.73
N GLY A 420 3.94 -13.80 -17.16
CA GLY A 420 3.22 -12.72 -17.84
C GLY A 420 1.71 -12.93 -17.91
N HIS A 421 1.14 -13.88 -17.18
CA HIS A 421 -0.32 -14.12 -17.18
C HIS A 421 -1.03 -13.23 -16.17
N PHE A 422 -2.23 -12.78 -16.55
CA PHE A 422 -3.19 -12.11 -15.67
C PHE A 422 -4.57 -12.75 -15.84
N SER A 423 -5.35 -12.83 -14.76
CA SER A 423 -6.75 -13.27 -14.78
C SER A 423 -7.49 -12.80 -13.54
N PHE A 424 -8.44 -11.89 -13.73
CA PHE A 424 -9.26 -11.29 -12.67
C PHE A 424 -10.72 -11.17 -13.12
N ILE A 425 -11.57 -10.77 -12.19
CA ILE A 425 -13.00 -10.57 -12.42
C ILE A 425 -13.36 -9.17 -11.95
N LEU A 426 -14.12 -8.43 -12.76
CA LEU A 426 -14.63 -7.09 -12.46
C LEU A 426 -16.13 -7.01 -12.79
N PRO A 427 -16.84 -5.94 -12.36
CA PRO A 427 -18.13 -5.59 -12.92
C PRO A 427 -18.07 -5.54 -14.47
N ALA A 428 -19.12 -6.03 -15.13
CA ALA A 428 -19.18 -6.02 -16.59
C ALA A 428 -19.14 -4.58 -17.14
N GLY A 429 -18.18 -4.30 -18.01
CA GLY A 429 -17.89 -2.94 -18.48
C GLY A 429 -16.80 -2.91 -19.53
N THR A 430 -16.61 -1.75 -20.15
CA THR A 430 -15.42 -1.49 -20.99
C THR A 430 -14.30 -0.96 -20.12
N TYR A 431 -13.12 -1.55 -20.23
CA TYR A 431 -11.91 -1.10 -19.56
C TYR A 431 -10.82 -0.94 -20.61
N ALA A 432 -10.24 0.25 -20.73
CA ALA A 432 -9.07 0.47 -21.56
C ALA A 432 -7.82 -0.02 -20.82
N TYR A 433 -6.80 -0.44 -21.56
CA TYR A 433 -5.48 -0.74 -20.99
C TYR A 433 -4.36 0.00 -21.74
N GLU A 434 -3.28 0.25 -21.01
CA GLU A 434 -1.97 0.61 -21.55
C GLU A 434 -0.92 -0.34 -20.96
N ALA A 435 -0.12 -0.94 -21.83
CA ALA A 435 0.93 -1.90 -21.51
C ALA A 435 2.29 -1.26 -21.81
N LEU A 436 3.18 -1.24 -20.82
CA LEU A 436 4.40 -0.43 -20.82
C LEU A 436 5.61 -1.25 -20.36
N MET A 437 6.75 -1.03 -21.01
CA MET A 437 8.05 -1.53 -20.56
C MET A 437 9.16 -0.68 -21.17
N SER A 438 10.10 -0.22 -20.35
CA SER A 438 11.35 0.41 -20.80
C SER A 438 12.01 -0.37 -21.94
N TYR A 439 12.55 0.34 -22.94
CA TYR A 439 13.06 -0.22 -24.21
C TYR A 439 12.03 -0.96 -25.09
N TYR A 440 10.72 -0.86 -24.83
CA TYR A 440 9.66 -1.32 -25.73
C TYR A 440 8.67 -0.18 -26.03
N ALA A 441 8.06 -0.19 -27.21
CA ALA A 441 6.98 0.71 -27.56
C ALA A 441 5.69 0.32 -26.77
N PRO A 442 4.98 1.28 -26.15
CA PRO A 442 3.73 1.00 -25.46
C PRO A 442 2.66 0.41 -26.38
N ALA A 443 1.80 -0.45 -25.83
CA ALA A 443 0.63 -0.99 -26.52
C ALA A 443 -0.65 -0.67 -25.75
N SER A 444 -1.74 -0.37 -26.44
CA SER A 444 -3.02 -0.05 -25.79
C SER A 444 -4.22 -0.63 -26.53
N GLY A 445 -5.33 -0.77 -25.80
CA GLY A 445 -6.57 -1.33 -26.34
C GLY A 445 -7.65 -1.41 -25.26
N ASN A 446 -8.57 -2.36 -25.41
CA ASN A 446 -9.56 -2.69 -24.38
C ASN A 446 -9.29 -4.09 -23.83
N LEU A 447 -9.52 -4.27 -22.53
CA LEU A 447 -9.46 -5.57 -21.88
C LEU A 447 -10.56 -6.51 -22.39
N GLY A 448 -10.30 -7.81 -22.26
CA GLY A 448 -11.17 -8.91 -22.64
C GLY A 448 -10.63 -10.24 -22.09
N SER A 449 -11.11 -11.35 -22.64
CA SER A 449 -10.72 -12.70 -22.19
C SER A 449 -9.84 -13.41 -23.23
N GLY A 450 -8.81 -14.12 -22.77
CA GLY A 450 -7.85 -14.84 -23.61
C GLY A 450 -6.94 -13.95 -24.47
N MET A 451 -6.60 -12.75 -24.00
CA MET A 451 -5.79 -11.80 -24.75
C MET A 451 -4.30 -12.18 -24.83
N THR A 452 -3.61 -11.71 -25.86
CA THR A 452 -2.14 -11.70 -25.95
C THR A 452 -1.68 -10.28 -26.27
N ILE A 453 -0.75 -9.77 -25.46
CA ILE A 453 -0.14 -8.45 -25.62
C ILE A 453 1.36 -8.66 -25.87
N ASP A 454 1.81 -8.48 -27.10
CA ASP A 454 3.23 -8.56 -27.46
C ASP A 454 3.80 -7.16 -27.63
N LEU A 455 4.69 -6.73 -26.73
CA LEU A 455 5.39 -5.45 -26.85
C LEU A 455 6.54 -5.54 -27.86
N VAL A 456 6.72 -4.51 -28.67
CA VAL A 456 7.78 -4.44 -29.69
C VAL A 456 8.98 -3.70 -29.12
N LYS A 457 10.16 -4.35 -29.09
CA LYS A 457 11.39 -3.73 -28.56
C LYS A 457 11.78 -2.52 -29.40
N ASP A 458 11.87 -1.37 -28.75
CA ASP A 458 12.31 -0.09 -29.31
C ASP A 458 13.31 0.60 -28.36
N PRO A 459 14.63 0.44 -28.59
CA PRO A 459 15.66 1.10 -27.81
C PRO A 459 15.65 2.63 -27.85
N ALA A 460 14.89 3.26 -28.75
CA ALA A 460 14.74 4.72 -28.77
C ALA A 460 13.84 5.24 -27.64
N MET A 461 13.01 4.38 -27.03
CA MET A 461 12.22 4.72 -25.85
C MET A 461 13.09 4.88 -24.59
N GLY A 462 14.18 4.10 -24.48
CA GLY A 462 15.02 4.06 -23.28
C GLY A 462 14.24 3.65 -22.02
N ILE A 463 14.71 4.09 -20.85
CA ILE A 463 14.00 3.95 -19.57
C ILE A 463 12.91 5.01 -19.47
N TYR A 464 11.67 4.55 -19.35
CA TYR A 464 10.47 5.34 -19.05
C TYR A 464 9.48 4.62 -18.11
N THR A 465 9.78 3.38 -17.73
CA THR A 465 9.13 2.60 -16.67
C THR A 465 10.18 2.17 -15.64
N PRO A 466 9.79 1.76 -14.43
CA PRO A 466 10.63 0.91 -13.58
C PRO A 466 11.19 -0.32 -14.32
N LEU A 467 12.27 -0.90 -13.79
CA LEU A 467 12.86 -2.16 -14.25
C LEU A 467 12.64 -3.25 -13.19
N PHE A 468 11.64 -4.11 -13.40
CA PHE A 468 11.30 -5.19 -12.47
C PHE A 468 11.77 -6.55 -12.99
N ALA A 469 12.34 -7.38 -12.12
CA ALA A 469 12.66 -8.77 -12.38
C ALA A 469 12.56 -9.60 -11.09
N MET A 470 11.60 -10.52 -11.04
CA MET A 470 11.35 -11.38 -9.86
C MET A 470 11.97 -12.78 -9.99
N ASP A 471 12.65 -13.07 -11.11
CA ASP A 471 13.48 -14.26 -11.34
C ASP A 471 14.55 -14.01 -12.43
N ASN A 472 15.41 -15.01 -12.67
CA ASN A 472 16.45 -14.98 -13.70
C ASN A 472 15.92 -14.77 -15.14
N GLN A 473 14.67 -15.15 -15.45
CA GLN A 473 14.09 -15.05 -16.79
C GLN A 473 13.56 -13.64 -17.04
N GLN A 474 12.88 -13.04 -16.07
CA GLN A 474 12.49 -11.63 -16.12
C GLN A 474 13.74 -10.72 -16.14
N LEU A 475 14.81 -11.09 -15.43
CA LEU A 475 16.08 -10.37 -15.46
C LEU A 475 16.70 -10.34 -16.87
N ALA A 476 16.58 -11.44 -17.62
CA ALA A 476 17.00 -11.50 -19.02
C ALA A 476 16.20 -10.54 -19.92
N ASN A 477 14.92 -10.30 -19.61
CA ASN A 477 14.03 -9.45 -20.42
C ASN A 477 14.38 -7.95 -20.34
N ILE A 478 14.89 -7.48 -19.19
CA ILE A 478 15.40 -6.10 -18.95
C ILE A 478 16.91 -5.95 -19.23
N SER A 479 17.52 -6.95 -19.86
CA SER A 479 18.95 -6.95 -20.19
C SER A 479 19.19 -6.70 -21.67
N ILE A 480 20.18 -5.87 -21.99
CA ILE A 480 20.61 -5.62 -23.38
C ILE A 480 21.56 -6.69 -23.92
N SER A 481 22.27 -7.40 -23.04
CA SER A 481 23.19 -8.47 -23.38
C SER A 481 23.52 -9.36 -22.17
N GLY A 482 24.36 -10.38 -22.38
CA GLY A 482 24.75 -11.35 -21.34
C GLY A 482 23.94 -12.64 -21.37
N ASN A 483 24.28 -13.57 -20.46
CA ASN A 483 23.53 -14.81 -20.25
C ASN A 483 23.42 -15.21 -18.76
N GLY A 484 23.68 -14.27 -17.85
CA GLY A 484 23.59 -14.50 -16.41
C GLY A 484 24.71 -15.35 -15.80
N SER A 485 25.76 -15.70 -16.55
CA SER A 485 26.92 -16.43 -16.00
C SER A 485 28.00 -15.47 -15.50
N PRO A 486 28.85 -15.85 -14.51
CA PRO A 486 29.94 -15.00 -14.03
C PRO A 486 30.92 -14.54 -15.12
N SER A 487 31.07 -15.33 -16.19
CA SER A 487 31.92 -15.01 -17.35
C SER A 487 31.24 -14.13 -18.42
N ASN A 488 29.92 -13.99 -18.35
CA ASN A 488 29.10 -13.24 -19.30
C ASN A 488 27.82 -12.76 -18.59
N PRO A 489 27.97 -11.88 -17.58
CA PRO A 489 26.85 -11.43 -16.75
C PRO A 489 25.82 -10.71 -17.61
N TYR A 490 24.57 -10.71 -17.15
CA TYR A 490 23.56 -9.84 -17.73
C TYR A 490 23.99 -8.38 -17.61
N LEU A 491 23.78 -7.59 -18.66
CA LEU A 491 23.97 -6.13 -18.64
C LEU A 491 22.59 -5.48 -18.72
N VAL A 492 22.18 -4.82 -17.65
CA VAL A 492 20.85 -4.20 -17.53
C VAL A 492 20.76 -2.94 -18.40
N GLU A 493 19.55 -2.65 -18.88
CA GLU A 493 19.19 -1.41 -19.57
C GLU A 493 19.50 -0.17 -18.72
N ASN A 494 20.13 0.86 -19.29
CA ASN A 494 20.74 1.96 -18.51
C ASN A 494 20.61 3.37 -19.13
N GLN A 495 19.78 3.60 -20.14
CA GLN A 495 19.64 4.93 -20.77
C GLN A 495 18.25 5.51 -20.55
N GLN A 496 18.13 6.49 -19.66
CA GLN A 496 16.91 7.29 -19.47
C GLN A 496 16.96 8.54 -20.37
N TYR A 497 15.99 8.68 -21.28
CA TYR A 497 15.86 9.86 -22.14
C TYR A 497 14.76 10.84 -21.70
N MET A 498 13.82 10.36 -20.87
CA MET A 498 12.66 11.09 -20.40
C MET A 498 12.29 10.68 -18.97
N PRO A 499 11.49 11.46 -18.23
CA PRO A 499 11.03 11.05 -16.91
C PRO A 499 10.27 9.71 -16.96
N VAL A 500 10.26 8.98 -15.85
CA VAL A 500 9.37 7.83 -15.67
C VAL A 500 7.92 8.26 -15.90
N ASN A 501 7.13 7.42 -16.57
CA ASN A 501 5.73 7.68 -16.89
C ASN A 501 4.91 7.93 -15.60
N PRO A 502 4.04 8.96 -15.55
CA PRO A 502 3.20 9.25 -14.38
C PRO A 502 2.32 8.09 -13.87
N LEU A 503 2.05 7.04 -14.67
CA LEU A 503 1.41 5.82 -14.18
C LEU A 503 2.19 5.13 -13.03
N PHE A 504 3.48 5.47 -12.83
CA PHE A 504 4.29 4.95 -11.74
C PHE A 504 4.50 5.97 -10.61
N ASP A 505 3.76 7.09 -10.61
CA ASP A 505 3.90 8.15 -9.61
C ASP A 505 3.03 7.94 -8.34
N GLU A 506 2.38 6.79 -8.28
CA GLU A 506 1.50 6.35 -7.18
C GLU A 506 2.22 6.26 -5.82
N PHE A 507 1.53 6.75 -4.80
CA PHE A 507 1.85 6.58 -3.39
C PHE A 507 0.55 6.55 -2.57
N ASN A 508 0.57 5.95 -1.39
CA ASN A 508 -0.58 5.96 -0.49
C ASN A 508 -0.70 7.26 0.33
N ASP A 509 -1.70 7.36 1.21
CA ASP A 509 -1.93 8.55 2.05
C ASP A 509 -0.74 8.95 2.93
N PHE A 510 0.11 8.00 3.30
CA PHE A 510 1.33 8.21 4.07
C PHE A 510 2.59 8.27 3.18
N LEU A 511 2.40 8.56 1.89
CA LEU A 511 3.46 8.73 0.89
C LEU A 511 4.41 7.53 0.75
N PHE A 512 3.97 6.32 1.09
CA PHE A 512 4.68 5.09 0.72
C PHE A 512 4.62 4.95 -0.80
N PRO A 513 5.74 5.03 -1.53
CA PRO A 513 5.75 4.97 -2.98
C PRO A 513 5.49 3.55 -3.46
N VAL A 514 4.60 3.37 -4.42
CA VAL A 514 4.25 2.02 -4.91
C VAL A 514 5.41 1.41 -5.70
N PHE A 515 6.01 2.20 -6.60
CA PHE A 515 6.99 1.72 -7.56
C PHE A 515 8.40 2.26 -7.26
N PRO A 516 9.37 1.41 -6.88
CA PRO A 516 10.79 1.75 -6.97
C PRO A 516 11.26 1.80 -8.43
N GLY A 517 12.48 2.28 -8.67
CA GLY A 517 13.04 2.44 -10.02
C GLY A 517 13.56 1.12 -10.58
N VAL A 518 14.14 0.29 -9.72
CA VAL A 518 14.61 -1.05 -10.03
C VAL A 518 14.15 -2.01 -8.94
N VAL A 519 13.56 -3.14 -9.31
CA VAL A 519 13.43 -4.32 -8.43
C VAL A 519 14.14 -5.47 -9.11
N ILE A 520 15.12 -6.06 -8.44
CA ILE A 520 15.68 -7.36 -8.83
C ILE A 520 15.55 -8.29 -7.63
N ALA A 521 14.70 -9.30 -7.74
CA ALA A 521 14.38 -10.24 -6.68
C ALA A 521 14.63 -11.70 -7.07
N ASN A 522 14.98 -12.53 -6.09
CA ASN A 522 15.10 -13.99 -6.16
C ASN A 522 15.94 -14.51 -7.35
N THR A 523 17.05 -13.83 -7.65
CA THR A 523 17.98 -14.18 -8.73
C THR A 523 19.32 -14.68 -8.19
N ASN A 524 19.92 -15.62 -8.93
CA ASN A 524 21.31 -16.03 -8.76
C ASN A 524 22.14 -15.89 -10.04
N ALA A 525 21.59 -15.25 -11.07
CA ALA A 525 22.30 -14.92 -12.30
C ALA A 525 23.20 -13.71 -12.05
N SER A 526 24.47 -13.81 -12.48
CA SER A 526 25.40 -12.69 -12.43
C SER A 526 24.91 -11.55 -13.30
N VAL A 527 24.84 -10.35 -12.73
CA VAL A 527 24.26 -9.17 -13.38
C VAL A 527 25.00 -7.89 -13.03
N ASN A 528 25.20 -7.06 -14.04
CA ASN A 528 25.88 -5.78 -13.96
C ASN A 528 24.89 -4.66 -14.32
N LEU A 529 24.67 -3.77 -13.36
CA LEU A 529 24.00 -2.49 -13.50
C LEU A 529 25.10 -1.44 -13.58
N ILE A 530 25.41 -0.95 -14.79
CA ILE A 530 26.58 -0.08 -15.02
C ILE A 530 26.12 1.31 -15.44
N SER A 531 26.46 2.32 -14.65
CA SER A 531 26.09 3.72 -14.89
C SER A 531 24.59 3.88 -15.13
N MET A 532 23.79 3.35 -14.21
CA MET A 532 22.34 3.48 -14.20
C MET A 532 21.94 4.96 -14.15
N PRO A 533 20.80 5.32 -14.76
CA PRO A 533 20.21 6.64 -14.59
C PRO A 533 19.62 6.77 -13.18
N SER A 534 19.30 8.00 -12.78
CA SER A 534 18.73 8.29 -11.47
C SER A 534 17.23 8.00 -11.34
N PHE A 535 16.62 7.32 -12.31
CA PHE A 535 15.17 7.06 -12.39
C PHE A 535 14.35 8.32 -12.06
N TYR A 536 14.68 9.43 -12.72
CA TYR A 536 14.01 10.71 -12.49
C TYR A 536 12.52 10.60 -12.83
N MET A 537 11.67 11.02 -11.90
CA MET A 537 10.23 11.04 -12.04
C MET A 537 9.67 12.42 -11.69
N GLN A 538 8.63 12.83 -12.41
CA GLN A 538 7.92 14.10 -12.22
C GLN A 538 6.48 13.78 -11.89
N TYR A 539 6.07 13.95 -10.63
CA TYR A 539 4.68 13.72 -10.21
C TYR A 539 3.74 14.64 -10.98
N ALA A 540 2.57 14.12 -11.35
CA ALA A 540 1.51 14.79 -12.07
C ALA A 540 0.21 14.81 -11.22
N GLY A 541 -0.89 15.25 -11.85
CA GLY A 541 -2.24 15.11 -11.30
C GLY A 541 -2.42 15.52 -9.83
N TYR A 542 -3.15 14.68 -9.10
CA TYR A 542 -3.49 14.83 -7.69
C TYR A 542 -2.26 14.65 -6.78
N GLN A 543 -1.39 13.70 -7.12
CA GLN A 543 -0.13 13.41 -6.42
C GLN A 543 0.72 14.68 -6.28
N ALA A 544 0.87 15.44 -7.37
CA ALA A 544 1.58 16.71 -7.36
C ALA A 544 0.88 17.83 -6.57
N GLU A 545 -0.44 17.75 -6.33
CA GLU A 545 -1.17 18.68 -5.46
C GLU A 545 -0.96 18.34 -3.98
N VAL A 546 -1.04 17.06 -3.61
CA VAL A 546 -0.71 16.56 -2.27
C VAL A 546 0.71 16.99 -1.88
N LEU A 547 1.71 16.72 -2.72
CA LEU A 547 3.10 17.09 -2.43
C LEU A 547 3.29 18.61 -2.25
N ARG A 548 2.60 19.45 -3.03
CA ARG A 548 2.64 20.91 -2.84
C ARG A 548 2.02 21.35 -1.51
N ALA A 549 0.90 20.74 -1.11
CA ALA A 549 0.24 21.00 0.17
C ALA A 549 1.11 20.59 1.36
N LEU A 550 1.96 19.57 1.18
CA LEU A 550 2.94 19.07 2.16
C LEU A 550 4.30 19.80 2.11
N HIS A 551 4.47 20.77 1.20
CA HIS A 551 5.73 21.46 0.93
C HIS A 551 6.89 20.55 0.47
N LEU A 552 6.55 19.42 -0.15
CA LEU A 552 7.48 18.44 -0.70
C LEU A 552 7.85 18.75 -2.16
N PRO A 553 9.01 18.26 -2.66
CA PRO A 553 9.35 18.38 -4.08
C PRO A 553 8.36 17.59 -4.95
N THR A 554 7.83 18.20 -6.01
CA THR A 554 6.97 17.49 -6.98
C THR A 554 7.76 16.63 -7.98
N TYR A 555 8.94 16.17 -7.62
CA TYR A 555 9.78 15.26 -8.40
C TYR A 555 10.56 14.36 -7.44
N ASN A 556 10.93 13.16 -7.86
CA ASN A 556 11.80 12.28 -7.09
C ASN A 556 12.77 11.51 -8.00
N TYR A 557 13.66 10.77 -7.38
CA TYR A 557 14.56 9.79 -7.98
C TYR A 557 14.23 8.46 -7.30
N LEU A 558 13.81 7.47 -8.07
CA LEU A 558 13.27 6.24 -7.49
C LEU A 558 14.38 5.30 -6.98
N PRO A 559 14.17 4.59 -5.85
CA PRO A 559 15.17 3.72 -5.25
C PRO A 559 15.45 2.45 -6.07
N LEU A 560 16.56 1.79 -5.76
CA LEU A 560 16.98 0.51 -6.33
C LEU A 560 16.90 -0.58 -5.26
N GLU A 561 16.08 -1.60 -5.50
CA GLU A 561 15.72 -2.63 -4.54
C GLU A 561 16.20 -4.01 -4.99
N PHE A 562 17.00 -4.67 -4.16
CA PHE A 562 17.61 -5.95 -4.46
C PHE A 562 17.27 -6.96 -3.36
N TYR A 563 16.49 -8.00 -3.68
CA TYR A 563 15.93 -8.95 -2.71
C TYR A 563 16.31 -10.40 -2.99
N ASN A 564 16.94 -11.09 -2.03
CA ASN A 564 17.50 -12.44 -2.22
C ASN A 564 18.35 -12.54 -3.51
N THR A 565 19.16 -11.52 -3.80
CA THR A 565 20.04 -11.47 -4.98
C THR A 565 21.39 -12.12 -4.71
N SER A 566 22.07 -12.57 -5.77
CA SER A 566 23.49 -12.90 -5.68
C SER A 566 24.25 -12.68 -6.98
N ASN A 567 25.52 -12.25 -6.86
CA ASN A 567 26.40 -11.89 -7.97
C ASN A 567 25.92 -10.64 -8.76
N LEU A 568 25.17 -9.75 -8.12
CA LEU A 568 24.76 -8.45 -8.65
C LEU A 568 25.89 -7.43 -8.46
N SER A 569 26.08 -6.54 -9.43
CA SER A 569 27.03 -5.42 -9.33
C SER A 569 26.38 -4.12 -9.78
N LEU A 570 26.21 -3.18 -8.85
CA LEU A 570 25.85 -1.79 -9.13
C LEU A 570 27.13 -0.96 -9.23
N TRP A 571 27.47 -0.50 -10.43
CA TRP A 571 28.81 0.03 -10.73
C TRP A 571 28.85 1.35 -11.51
N GLY A 572 29.53 2.34 -10.94
CA GLY A 572 29.91 3.55 -11.66
C GLY A 572 28.78 4.56 -11.86
N ASP A 573 27.73 4.50 -11.04
CA ASP A 573 26.59 5.42 -11.11
C ASP A 573 27.00 6.80 -10.61
N GLN A 574 26.75 7.84 -11.41
CA GLN A 574 27.23 9.20 -11.11
C GLN A 574 26.25 10.02 -10.26
N PHE A 575 25.01 9.55 -10.09
CA PHE A 575 23.98 10.22 -9.31
C PHE A 575 22.91 9.21 -8.82
N ILE A 576 23.11 8.66 -7.63
CA ILE A 576 22.07 7.94 -6.87
C ILE A 576 21.51 8.93 -5.84
N SER A 577 20.21 9.16 -5.85
CA SER A 577 19.53 10.06 -4.92
C SER A 577 18.06 9.67 -4.84
N GLY A 578 17.29 10.43 -4.07
CA GLY A 578 15.89 10.18 -3.78
C GLY A 578 15.56 10.73 -2.38
N TRP A 579 14.29 11.06 -2.18
CA TRP A 579 13.75 11.45 -0.88
C TRP A 579 12.64 10.49 -0.47
N PHE A 580 12.56 10.23 0.83
CA PHE A 580 11.48 9.52 1.50
C PHE A 580 10.76 10.50 2.42
N ALA A 581 9.44 10.46 2.46
CA ALA A 581 8.71 11.36 3.35
C ALA A 581 8.88 10.91 4.81
N TYR A 582 8.84 11.84 5.77
CA TYR A 582 8.95 11.52 7.21
C TYR A 582 7.95 10.45 7.69
N PHE A 583 6.84 10.24 6.96
CA PHE A 583 5.91 9.15 7.21
C PHE A 583 6.59 7.76 7.28
N LEU A 584 7.65 7.51 6.51
CA LEU A 584 8.40 6.26 6.51
C LEU A 584 9.39 6.13 7.70
N SER A 585 9.36 7.03 8.69
CA SER A 585 10.15 6.93 9.93
C SER A 585 9.98 5.56 10.60
N GLY A 586 11.10 4.88 10.86
CA GLY A 586 11.12 3.55 11.47
C GLY A 586 10.95 2.36 10.51
N PHE A 587 10.66 2.61 9.23
CA PHE A 587 10.62 1.60 8.16
C PHE A 587 12.00 1.46 7.46
N PRO A 588 12.25 0.39 6.71
CA PRO A 588 13.50 0.24 5.96
C PRO A 588 13.51 1.06 4.66
N ASP A 589 13.92 2.33 4.73
CA ASP A 589 14.10 3.20 3.56
C ASP A 589 15.57 3.45 3.19
N ALA A 590 15.90 3.37 1.89
CA ALA A 590 17.16 3.86 1.32
C ALA A 590 17.10 3.93 -0.21
N ASN A 591 17.95 4.78 -0.80
CA ASN A 591 18.07 4.90 -2.26
C ASN A 591 18.61 3.62 -2.93
N VAL A 592 19.37 2.81 -2.20
CA VAL A 592 19.73 1.43 -2.58
C VAL A 592 19.49 0.52 -1.37
N ILE A 593 18.78 -0.58 -1.59
CA ILE A 593 18.49 -1.61 -0.59
C ILE A 593 19.05 -2.95 -1.06
N LEU A 594 19.98 -3.52 -0.29
CA LEU A 594 20.40 -4.92 -0.39
C LEU A 594 19.69 -5.72 0.69
N TRP A 595 18.95 -6.76 0.30
CA TRP A 595 18.04 -7.46 1.18
C TRP A 595 18.19 -8.99 1.13
N ASN A 596 18.71 -9.59 2.19
CA ASN A 596 19.10 -11.00 2.24
C ASN A 596 20.02 -11.43 1.09
N SER A 597 20.72 -10.47 0.48
CA SER A 597 21.53 -10.67 -0.71
C SER A 597 22.96 -11.08 -0.38
N THR A 598 23.63 -11.81 -1.28
CA THR A 598 24.96 -12.38 -1.02
C THR A 598 25.88 -12.31 -2.23
N HIS A 599 27.16 -11.99 -2.01
CA HIS A 599 28.14 -11.84 -3.09
C HIS A 599 27.83 -10.67 -4.07
N ASP A 600 27.17 -9.61 -3.58
CA ASP A 600 26.83 -8.43 -4.37
C ASP A 600 27.84 -7.28 -4.18
N LEU A 601 28.02 -6.48 -5.23
CA LEU A 601 28.97 -5.37 -5.29
C LEU A 601 28.24 -4.03 -5.45
N ILE A 602 28.41 -3.13 -4.48
CA ILE A 602 28.05 -1.71 -4.63
C ILE A 602 29.36 -0.93 -4.80
N GLY A 603 29.71 -0.61 -6.04
CA GLY A 603 31.06 -0.17 -6.42
C GLY A 603 31.12 1.15 -7.19
N SER A 604 32.01 2.07 -6.80
CA SER A 604 32.30 3.30 -7.55
C SER A 604 31.10 4.22 -7.86
N ASN A 605 30.05 4.18 -7.04
CA ASN A 605 28.85 5.00 -7.21
C ASN A 605 28.94 6.33 -6.42
N THR A 606 28.18 7.33 -6.85
CA THR A 606 28.05 8.62 -6.15
C THR A 606 26.62 8.81 -5.65
N PHE A 607 26.45 8.75 -4.34
CA PHE A 607 25.20 8.98 -3.64
C PHE A 607 25.08 10.44 -3.21
N TYR A 608 23.97 11.09 -3.56
CA TYR A 608 23.55 12.39 -3.05
C TYR A 608 22.45 12.16 -2.01
N SER A 609 22.87 11.95 -0.77
CA SER A 609 22.03 11.60 0.37
C SER A 609 21.07 12.74 0.73
N MET A 610 19.76 12.56 0.45
CA MET A 610 18.71 13.44 0.97
C MET A 610 18.25 12.96 2.35
N ASP A 611 17.91 11.67 2.48
CA ASP A 611 17.86 10.94 3.77
C ASP A 611 18.84 9.74 3.72
N SER A 612 18.38 8.54 3.37
CA SER A 612 19.18 7.32 3.47
C SER A 612 19.76 6.86 2.13
N SER A 613 21.08 6.66 2.07
CA SER A 613 21.78 6.30 0.82
C SER A 613 21.81 4.80 0.53
N LEU A 614 22.29 3.97 1.46
CA LEU A 614 22.44 2.52 1.29
C LEU A 614 22.02 1.78 2.56
N LEU A 615 21.15 0.78 2.43
CA LEU A 615 20.74 -0.14 3.49
C LEU A 615 21.12 -1.57 3.10
N VAL A 616 21.77 -2.31 4.01
CA VAL A 616 22.09 -3.74 3.83
C VAL A 616 21.49 -4.55 4.98
N PHE A 617 20.38 -5.23 4.72
CA PHE A 617 19.69 -6.09 5.68
C PHE A 617 19.92 -7.57 5.38
N GLY A 618 20.35 -8.34 6.38
CA GLY A 618 20.65 -9.77 6.19
C GLY A 618 21.72 -10.03 5.13
N GLY A 619 21.86 -11.29 4.69
CA GLY A 619 22.89 -11.64 3.71
C GLY A 619 24.32 -11.56 4.26
N SER A 620 25.30 -11.71 3.37
CA SER A 620 26.74 -11.78 3.69
C SER A 620 27.60 -11.77 2.41
N ASP A 621 28.92 -11.56 2.55
CA ASP A 621 29.91 -11.56 1.46
C ASP A 621 29.65 -10.45 0.40
N ASN A 622 28.90 -9.41 0.75
CA ASN A 622 28.72 -8.25 -0.11
C ASN A 622 29.89 -7.27 0.06
N VAL A 623 30.28 -6.61 -1.03
CA VAL A 623 31.37 -5.63 -1.06
C VAL A 623 30.85 -4.24 -1.38
N ILE A 624 31.15 -3.28 -0.50
CA ILE A 624 30.85 -1.86 -0.68
C ILE A 624 32.18 -1.12 -0.83
N TRP A 625 32.50 -0.69 -2.05
CA TRP A 625 33.83 -0.18 -2.40
C TRP A 625 33.84 1.06 -3.29
N GLY A 626 34.70 2.03 -2.99
CA GLY A 626 34.97 3.14 -3.91
C GLY A 626 33.81 4.13 -4.09
N ASN A 627 32.77 4.08 -3.26
CA ASN A 627 31.61 4.95 -3.38
C ASN A 627 31.84 6.32 -2.72
N HIS A 628 31.21 7.37 -3.25
CA HIS A 628 31.14 8.69 -2.62
C HIS A 628 29.74 8.91 -2.03
N PHE A 629 29.64 9.08 -0.71
CA PHE A 629 28.40 9.42 -0.01
C PHE A 629 28.43 10.91 0.33
N LEU A 630 27.67 11.72 -0.41
CA LEU A 630 27.70 13.17 -0.38
C LEU A 630 26.40 13.75 0.17
N GLN A 631 26.52 14.78 1.01
CA GLN A 631 25.36 15.52 1.51
C GLN A 631 24.61 16.25 0.39
N SER A 632 23.35 15.90 0.15
CA SER A 632 22.50 16.68 -0.77
C SER A 632 22.27 18.10 -0.24
N PRO A 633 22.30 19.16 -1.09
CA PRO A 633 22.03 20.53 -0.66
C PRO A 633 20.64 20.75 -0.05
N ILE A 634 19.66 19.88 -0.34
CA ILE A 634 18.29 19.99 0.16
C ILE A 634 18.22 19.94 1.69
N THR A 635 19.18 19.28 2.34
CA THR A 635 19.21 19.09 3.81
C THR A 635 19.58 20.35 4.58
N ARG A 636 19.88 21.45 3.86
CA ARG A 636 20.07 22.81 4.40
C ARG A 636 18.84 23.70 4.20
N THR A 637 17.74 23.14 3.70
CA THR A 637 16.48 23.86 3.45
C THR A 637 15.43 23.46 4.49
N LYS A 638 14.40 24.30 4.67
CA LYS A 638 13.25 23.95 5.52
C LYS A 638 12.45 22.75 5.02
N GLY A 639 12.54 22.42 3.73
CA GLY A 639 11.90 21.23 3.17
C GLY A 639 12.46 19.93 3.76
N PHE A 640 13.69 19.95 4.28
CA PHE A 640 14.32 18.78 4.89
C PHE A 640 13.51 18.21 6.08
N GLU A 641 12.84 19.06 6.86
CA GLU A 641 11.98 18.65 7.99
C GLU A 641 10.80 17.74 7.59
N TYR A 642 10.53 17.59 6.29
CA TYR A 642 9.45 16.77 5.73
C TYR A 642 9.94 15.52 4.98
N ILE A 643 11.25 15.43 4.69
CA ILE A 643 11.89 14.35 3.92
C ILE A 643 13.06 13.68 4.67
N ASN A 644 12.92 13.56 5.98
CA ASN A 644 13.99 13.17 6.91
C ASN A 644 13.45 12.10 7.86
N THR A 645 13.36 10.86 7.36
CA THR A 645 12.87 9.69 8.09
C THR A 645 13.74 9.36 9.30
N ASN A 646 15.06 9.55 9.19
CA ASN A 646 16.01 9.12 10.21
C ASN A 646 16.58 10.27 11.06
N GLY A 647 16.02 11.48 10.96
CA GLY A 647 16.41 12.68 11.72
C GLY A 647 17.71 13.36 11.21
N ALA A 648 18.55 12.63 10.49
CA ALA A 648 19.67 13.11 9.70
C ALA A 648 19.83 12.21 8.47
N PRO A 649 20.61 12.59 7.44
CA PRO A 649 20.90 11.75 6.29
C PRO A 649 22.08 10.79 6.54
N PHE A 650 21.95 9.57 6.03
CA PHE A 650 22.81 8.42 6.30
C PHE A 650 23.58 7.95 5.06
N GLY A 651 24.85 7.59 5.24
CA GLY A 651 25.70 6.99 4.20
C GLY A 651 25.40 5.51 4.00
N VAL A 652 25.62 4.70 5.04
CA VAL A 652 25.31 3.26 5.02
C VAL A 652 24.71 2.78 6.34
N SER A 653 23.64 1.98 6.26
CA SER A 653 22.97 1.35 7.38
C SER A 653 23.09 -0.18 7.27
N MET A 654 23.86 -0.79 8.17
CA MET A 654 24.22 -2.21 8.17
C MET A 654 23.39 -2.98 9.22
N TYR A 655 22.47 -3.80 8.74
CA TYR A 655 21.66 -4.75 9.52
C TYR A 655 21.97 -6.21 9.12
N SER A 656 23.25 -6.49 8.90
CA SER A 656 23.76 -7.71 8.25
C SER A 656 25.12 -8.13 8.85
N SER A 657 25.79 -9.15 8.32
CA SER A 657 27.12 -9.55 8.83
C SER A 657 27.95 -10.27 7.78
N GLY A 658 29.27 -10.19 7.91
CA GLY A 658 30.21 -10.81 6.98
C GLY A 658 30.32 -10.06 5.66
N ASN A 659 30.02 -8.76 5.62
CA ASN A 659 30.23 -7.89 4.47
C ASN A 659 31.56 -7.13 4.61
N LEU A 660 32.06 -6.60 3.49
CA LEU A 660 33.32 -5.86 3.42
C LEU A 660 33.09 -4.44 2.87
N VAL A 661 33.34 -3.43 3.71
CA VAL A 661 33.12 -2.00 3.42
C VAL A 661 34.45 -1.25 3.49
N TYR A 662 35.09 -0.94 2.36
CA TYR A 662 36.40 -0.28 2.35
C TYR A 662 36.60 0.69 1.17
N ASN A 663 37.50 1.65 1.34
CA ASN A 663 37.84 2.65 0.32
C ASN A 663 36.64 3.47 -0.19
N ASN A 664 35.64 3.74 0.66
CA ASN A 664 34.54 4.68 0.36
C ASN A 664 34.83 6.06 0.97
N GLU A 665 34.19 7.11 0.45
CA GLU A 665 34.27 8.48 0.96
C GLU A 665 32.93 8.92 1.55
N PHE A 666 32.87 9.07 2.88
CA PHE A 666 31.67 9.54 3.58
C PHE A 666 31.76 11.02 3.94
N LYS A 667 30.84 11.81 3.39
CA LYS A 667 30.64 13.27 3.57
C LYS A 667 29.15 13.61 3.83
N VAL A 668 28.53 12.84 4.72
CA VAL A 668 27.12 12.90 5.15
C VAL A 668 27.03 12.86 6.67
N TYR A 669 26.01 13.47 7.29
CA TYR A 669 26.01 13.67 8.75
C TYR A 669 26.16 12.37 9.56
N VAL A 670 25.40 11.32 9.23
CA VAL A 670 25.65 9.98 9.77
C VAL A 670 26.37 9.15 8.72
N THR A 671 27.66 8.88 8.95
CA THR A 671 28.51 8.25 7.94
C THR A 671 28.20 6.77 7.76
N ALA A 672 28.16 6.02 8.85
CA ALA A 672 27.76 4.62 8.90
C ALA A 672 26.99 4.34 10.18
N TYR A 673 26.02 3.45 10.09
CA TYR A 673 25.18 2.99 11.21
C TYR A 673 25.14 1.46 11.22
N SER A 674 25.34 0.88 12.39
CA SER A 674 25.29 -0.57 12.63
C SER A 674 24.65 -0.79 14.00
N PRO A 675 23.32 -0.91 14.09
CA PRO A 675 22.62 -0.95 15.37
C PRO A 675 22.85 -2.23 16.16
N ASN A 676 22.46 -2.19 17.42
CA ASN A 676 22.43 -3.33 18.32
C ASN A 676 21.04 -4.00 18.39
N TYR A 677 20.19 -3.80 17.37
CA TYR A 677 18.85 -4.37 17.28
C TYR A 677 18.48 -4.69 15.82
N SER A 678 17.50 -5.57 15.65
CA SER A 678 16.92 -5.90 14.34
C SER A 678 15.67 -5.08 14.07
N ILE A 679 15.63 -4.37 12.94
CA ILE A 679 14.43 -3.64 12.48
C ILE A 679 13.16 -4.53 12.43
N TYR A 680 13.31 -5.83 12.12
CA TYR A 680 12.18 -6.78 12.06
C TYR A 680 11.51 -7.07 13.38
N THR A 681 12.27 -7.08 14.46
CA THR A 681 11.81 -7.70 15.70
C THR A 681 11.84 -6.73 16.86
N GLY A 682 12.54 -5.61 16.73
CA GLY A 682 12.92 -4.73 17.84
C GLY A 682 13.87 -5.39 18.85
N LEU A 683 14.23 -6.67 18.64
CA LEU A 683 15.07 -7.43 19.56
C LEU A 683 16.54 -7.12 19.34
N ALA A 684 17.33 -7.27 20.40
CA ALA A 684 18.76 -7.08 20.36
C ALA A 684 19.44 -7.98 19.32
N ALA A 685 20.34 -7.39 18.54
CA ALA A 685 21.13 -8.04 17.50
C ALA A 685 22.59 -7.57 17.60
N LEU A 686 23.51 -8.35 17.01
CA LEU A 686 24.91 -7.94 16.85
C LEU A 686 25.31 -8.20 15.41
N TYR A 687 25.75 -7.14 14.74
CA TYR A 687 26.22 -7.14 13.36
C TYR A 687 27.76 -7.03 13.35
N ILE A 688 28.42 -7.88 12.56
CA ILE A 688 29.88 -7.98 12.47
C ILE A 688 30.29 -7.92 11.00
N ASP A 689 30.88 -6.80 10.60
CA ASP A 689 31.34 -6.53 9.23
C ASP A 689 32.79 -6.02 9.23
N GLU A 690 33.49 -6.19 8.10
CA GLU A 690 34.85 -5.70 7.90
C GLU A 690 34.82 -4.28 7.33
N TRP A 691 35.15 -3.28 8.14
CA TRP A 691 35.14 -1.84 7.76
C TRP A 691 36.47 -1.34 7.17
N ASN A 692 37.41 -2.26 6.93
CA ASN A 692 38.72 -2.00 6.34
C ASN A 692 39.36 -3.31 5.86
N ILE A 693 40.37 -3.17 5.02
CA ILE A 693 41.38 -4.20 4.71
C ILE A 693 42.74 -3.75 5.26
N SER A 694 43.73 -4.64 5.26
CA SER A 694 45.11 -4.27 5.57
C SER A 694 45.61 -3.16 4.64
N LEU A 695 46.27 -2.14 5.21
CA LEU A 695 46.83 -1.02 4.45
C LEU A 695 47.82 -1.53 3.39
N GLN A 696 47.52 -1.24 2.12
CA GLN A 696 48.29 -1.70 0.98
C GLN A 696 48.41 -0.60 -0.09
N PRO A 697 49.38 -0.68 -1.02
CA PRO A 697 49.47 0.28 -2.11
C PRO A 697 48.20 0.34 -2.95
N ALA A 698 47.83 1.54 -3.41
CA ALA A 698 46.63 1.78 -4.21
C ALA A 698 46.64 1.02 -5.56
N PHE A 699 47.82 0.63 -6.07
CA PHE A 699 47.93 -0.16 -7.30
C PHE A 699 47.63 -1.67 -7.11
N ILE A 700 47.49 -2.16 -5.88
CA ILE A 700 47.06 -3.53 -5.63
C ILE A 700 45.60 -3.67 -6.06
N ALA A 701 45.31 -4.71 -6.82
CA ALA A 701 43.98 -5.01 -7.33
C ALA A 701 43.38 -6.22 -6.60
N HIS A 702 42.15 -6.05 -6.12
CA HIS A 702 41.25 -7.17 -5.82
C HIS A 702 40.30 -7.39 -7.00
N SER A 703 39.75 -8.59 -7.13
CA SER A 703 38.69 -8.85 -8.11
C SER A 703 37.45 -9.41 -7.43
N PHE A 704 36.30 -8.90 -7.82
CA PHE A 704 34.99 -9.26 -7.28
C PHE A 704 33.94 -9.05 -8.38
N ASN A 705 33.06 -10.04 -8.62
CA ASN A 705 32.11 -10.06 -9.76
C ASN A 705 32.72 -9.67 -11.13
N GLY A 706 34.00 -9.98 -11.35
CA GLY A 706 34.75 -9.61 -12.57
C GLY A 706 35.25 -8.16 -12.62
N PHE A 707 34.85 -7.30 -11.69
CA PHE A 707 35.39 -5.95 -11.55
C PHE A 707 36.79 -5.98 -10.91
N THR A 708 37.57 -4.92 -11.16
CA THR A 708 38.92 -4.72 -10.61
C THR A 708 38.90 -3.58 -9.61
N LEU A 709 38.98 -3.91 -8.31
CA LEU A 709 38.93 -2.96 -7.21
C LEU A 709 40.37 -2.50 -6.90
N SER A 710 40.73 -1.31 -7.35
CA SER A 710 42.05 -0.70 -7.13
C SER A 710 41.99 0.83 -7.17
N GLY A 711 42.95 1.51 -6.58
CA GLY A 711 42.98 2.97 -6.43
C GLY A 711 42.74 3.42 -5.00
N SER A 712 42.66 4.74 -4.80
CA SER A 712 42.42 5.37 -3.51
C SER A 712 41.34 6.43 -3.68
N ILE A 713 40.26 6.34 -2.91
CA ILE A 713 39.08 7.22 -3.06
C ILE A 713 39.38 8.70 -2.76
N ILE A 714 40.45 8.95 -1.99
CA ILE A 714 41.00 10.28 -1.68
C ILE A 714 42.31 10.59 -2.45
N GLY A 715 42.64 9.82 -3.49
CA GLY A 715 43.77 10.09 -4.38
C GLY A 715 45.16 9.88 -3.76
N THR A 716 45.29 9.05 -2.72
CA THR A 716 46.60 8.75 -2.09
C THR A 716 47.27 7.51 -2.69
N PHE A 717 48.53 7.26 -2.31
CA PHE A 717 49.29 6.08 -2.76
C PHE A 717 48.85 4.75 -2.12
N TYR A 718 47.88 4.77 -1.20
CA TYR A 718 47.44 3.59 -0.45
C TYR A 718 45.91 3.48 -0.42
N GLN A 719 45.45 2.24 -0.21
CA GLN A 719 44.07 1.89 0.13
C GLN A 719 44.10 1.02 1.40
N GLY A 720 43.00 1.01 2.14
CA GLY A 720 42.92 0.22 3.38
C GLY A 720 41.63 0.45 4.15
N GLY A 721 41.22 1.70 4.34
CA GLY A 721 39.99 2.05 5.06
C GLY A 721 39.09 2.97 4.26
N ASN A 722 37.98 3.36 4.88
CA ASN A 722 37.10 4.41 4.39
C ASN A 722 37.60 5.79 4.84
N TYR A 723 37.30 6.84 4.07
CA TYR A 723 37.41 8.22 4.52
C TYR A 723 36.12 8.65 5.21
N TRP A 724 36.24 9.22 6.41
CA TRP A 724 35.11 9.79 7.15
C TRP A 724 35.38 11.26 7.43
N TRP A 725 34.52 12.16 6.94
CA TRP A 725 34.68 13.61 7.13
C TRP A 725 34.69 14.05 8.61
N ASN A 726 34.01 13.28 9.47
CA ASN A 726 33.86 13.49 10.90
C ASN A 726 34.83 12.63 11.74
N PHE A 727 35.82 11.97 11.14
CA PHE A 727 36.77 11.15 11.89
C PHE A 727 37.55 12.01 12.90
N ASN A 728 37.37 11.71 14.19
CA ASN A 728 37.99 12.42 15.31
C ASN A 728 39.26 11.72 15.84
N GLY A 729 39.65 10.58 15.25
CA GLY A 729 40.83 9.81 15.65
C GLY A 729 40.59 8.70 16.68
N THR A 730 39.33 8.40 17.01
CA THR A 730 38.90 7.29 17.87
C THR A 730 38.02 6.32 17.09
#